data_AF-A0A3Q2TMS1-F1
#
_entry.id   AF-A0A3Q2TMS1-F1
#
_cell.length_a   1.000
_cell.length_b   1.000
_cell.length_c   1.000
_cell.angle_alpha   90.00
_cell.angle_beta   90.00
_cell.angle_gamma   90.00
#
_symmetry.space_group_name_H-M   'P 1'
#
loop_
_entity.id
_entity.type
_entity.pdbx_description
1 polymer ?
#
loop_
_entity_poly.entity_id
_entity_poly.type
_entity_poly.pdbx_seq_one_letter_code
_entity_poly.pdbx_strand_id
1 'polypeptide(L)'
;MSGFSAELIDYLEGRITFEEFDRRRDERKTEESEEPEEDESKPSTSAQAKAAIEDGVSPGVQQAFASILGETVEAPSSEEEEEEEEDSLSYVDDEEDRDYNAEEEEETKEATKETKRRPRQGGRRSGKRSLRSKLKEEEEEEEEDMTVGDVFKLEMELNRENKRYMKGRRHGSKLPQALRGLMGEANIRYARGEKEDAILMCMEIIRQSPLAYEPFSTLAMIYEDNGDVDKALQFGLIAAHLNPSDCEEWIRLAELSLEQDNIRQAIICYSKAIKYDPTNVRYLWERSSLHMRLGEHKQCMDGYRKILSLLALEDGEHFMQLSKDMAKSYYESNDLPSALSVIEDGLARHPDLVSDDFTNMAAELYICSRRYEKALQVLVKFADVVLIRAKSPSEGGAAGGPQKDVKGEEEDTKLSSAGDATAVEGDATAEGDVKVAERDAAGDATAEGDTASGDVKVAERDTVAEDSAAEDTREILDVQVPDSVPVDLRAKLIVCLIHLNAFDPSEDLVASLTEQSTEEIGDLYLDVAEAYLEQGRYTSALPLLSALAVSEKYDLAVVWLRHAECLKALGHMQEAAESYTKVVEMAPLHLEARLSLATLQQQLGRMDRALKALESMYDGETLAQDSSAAQKELKLLLHRSTLLKTQGQMQDYLDAMITMISMLLKVAMQRAMVCVRSVTLGGQKHLRLVKVQDVQPEIADHESAYMDNMCKTNVLSKEDWWELLLSCLQGLCEVKRYEEANLLVESAMEFYSFYDNKPKRKELEFIGLSSTVLNHDFYKAYNYIRLMIIENVDLPQYWNVFNQVTISSQHQRHHRFCLRQLLKHPDNHALCVLSGHNAMVSGSFKHALGQYAQALRTHPENPLHHLYVGLTYFHMAAQKYVAKRHALILQGFTFLWRYVELRGLCQESMYNLGRALHQMGLTHLAIHYYQKALSTPAWKLEGIPDDQADLRREIAFNLSLIYQASGNTEVARQLIRTHCTV
;
A
#
# COMPACT_ATOMS: atom_id res chain seq x y z
N MET A 1 14.61 34.96 -31.46
CA MET A 1 14.41 33.90 -32.47
C MET A 1 15.76 33.63 -33.12
N SER A 2 16.63 32.86 -32.44
CA SER A 2 18.01 32.58 -32.87
C SER A 2 18.62 31.44 -32.04
N GLY A 3 17.81 30.41 -31.78
CA GLY A 3 18.09 29.33 -30.83
C GLY A 3 17.01 28.25 -30.81
N PHE A 4 16.33 28.07 -31.95
CA PHE A 4 15.40 26.99 -32.24
C PHE A 4 15.85 26.38 -33.58
N SER A 5 15.69 25.07 -33.77
CA SER A 5 16.04 24.41 -35.04
C SER A 5 15.11 24.87 -36.17
N ALA A 6 15.59 24.80 -37.42
CA ALA A 6 14.82 25.25 -38.57
C ALA A 6 13.49 24.48 -38.72
N GLU A 7 13.49 23.17 -38.49
CA GLU A 7 12.24 22.38 -38.55
C GLU A 7 11.26 22.71 -37.41
N LEU A 8 11.74 23.10 -36.22
CA LEU A 8 10.85 23.53 -35.14
C LEU A 8 10.18 24.86 -35.50
N ILE A 9 10.88 25.74 -36.22
CA ILE A 9 10.30 26.97 -36.76
C ILE A 9 9.28 26.65 -37.85
N ASP A 10 9.60 25.77 -38.81
CA ASP A 10 8.64 25.37 -39.86
C ASP A 10 7.41 24.62 -39.32
N TYR A 11 7.54 23.84 -38.24
CA TYR A 11 6.42 23.21 -37.55
C TYR A 11 5.54 24.25 -36.83
N LEU A 12 6.14 25.16 -36.05
CA LEU A 12 5.41 26.23 -35.36
C LEU A 12 4.81 27.27 -36.31
N GLU A 13 5.36 27.42 -37.52
CA GLU A 13 4.79 28.22 -38.63
C GLU A 13 3.84 27.41 -39.53
N GLY A 14 3.51 26.16 -39.16
CA GLY A 14 2.48 25.33 -39.80
C GLY A 14 2.82 24.80 -41.20
N ARG A 15 4.09 24.80 -41.60
CA ARG A 15 4.55 24.39 -42.94
C ARG A 15 4.77 22.88 -43.08
N ILE A 16 4.99 22.17 -41.99
CA ILE A 16 5.19 20.71 -41.94
C ILE A 16 4.32 20.08 -40.86
N THR A 17 3.97 18.80 -41.02
CA THR A 17 3.27 18.03 -39.99
C THR A 17 4.22 17.65 -38.84
N PHE A 18 3.66 17.24 -37.71
CA PHE A 18 4.45 16.77 -36.57
C PHE A 18 5.31 15.53 -36.91
N GLU A 19 4.77 14.63 -37.74
CA GLU A 19 5.48 13.42 -38.21
C GLU A 19 6.69 13.77 -39.08
N GLU A 20 6.55 14.77 -39.97
CA GLU A 20 7.64 15.27 -40.82
C GLU A 20 8.67 16.11 -40.04
N PHE A 21 8.26 16.72 -38.93
CA PHE A 21 9.15 17.37 -37.96
C PHE A 21 9.99 16.33 -37.19
N ASP A 22 9.37 15.30 -36.62
CA ASP A 22 10.08 14.27 -35.84
C ASP A 22 11.02 13.45 -36.72
N ARG A 23 10.60 13.11 -37.96
CA ARG A 23 11.46 12.47 -38.96
C ARG A 23 12.73 13.26 -39.24
N ARG A 24 12.63 14.57 -39.50
CA ARG A 24 13.79 15.43 -39.79
C ARG A 24 14.68 15.67 -38.56
N ARG A 25 14.09 15.76 -37.37
CA ARG A 25 14.83 15.86 -36.11
C ARG A 25 15.71 14.63 -35.91
N ASP A 26 15.18 13.44 -36.16
CA ASP A 26 15.91 12.19 -35.92
C ASP A 26 16.86 11.84 -37.09
N GLU A 27 16.56 12.27 -38.31
CA GLU A 27 17.53 12.29 -39.42
C GLU A 27 18.77 13.15 -39.06
N ARG A 28 18.59 14.33 -38.45
CA ARG A 28 19.75 15.10 -37.92
C ARG A 28 20.50 14.33 -36.84
N LYS A 29 19.82 13.64 -35.91
CA LYS A 29 20.53 12.86 -34.88
C LYS A 29 21.40 11.75 -35.47
N THR A 30 20.99 11.16 -36.60
CA THR A 30 21.85 10.21 -37.33
C THR A 30 23.01 10.91 -38.04
N GLU A 31 22.79 12.06 -38.67
CA GLU A 31 23.88 12.85 -39.29
C GLU A 31 24.88 13.40 -38.26
N GLU A 32 24.43 13.80 -37.06
CA GLU A 32 25.27 14.22 -35.92
C GLU A 32 26.03 13.05 -35.26
N SER A 33 25.86 11.80 -35.73
CA SER A 33 26.59 10.61 -35.25
C SER A 33 27.69 10.11 -36.19
N GLU A 34 27.87 10.72 -37.37
CA GLU A 34 28.91 10.36 -38.35
C GLU A 34 29.77 11.59 -38.76
N GLU A 35 30.66 12.07 -37.87
CA GLU A 35 31.76 12.96 -38.28
C GLU A 35 32.98 12.15 -38.79
N PRO A 36 33.57 12.50 -39.94
CA PRO A 36 34.73 11.78 -40.51
C PRO A 36 36.08 12.38 -40.06
N GLU A 37 37.07 11.53 -39.79
CA GLU A 37 38.48 11.97 -39.71
C GLU A 37 39.10 12.02 -41.13
N GLU A 38 39.66 13.18 -41.50
CA GLU A 38 40.38 13.36 -42.78
C GLU A 38 41.88 13.01 -42.68
N ASP A 39 42.42 12.66 -43.85
CA ASP A 39 43.80 12.26 -44.13
C ASP A 39 44.81 13.43 -43.97
N GLU A 40 45.99 13.19 -43.38
CA GLU A 40 47.19 13.89 -43.85
C GLU A 40 48.42 12.95 -43.91
N SER A 41 49.03 12.86 -45.08
CA SER A 41 49.94 11.77 -45.44
C SER A 41 51.32 12.23 -45.91
N LYS A 42 52.37 11.50 -45.50
CA LYS A 42 53.60 11.23 -46.30
C LYS A 42 54.50 10.15 -45.68
N PRO A 43 54.83 9.07 -46.41
CA PRO A 43 55.87 8.13 -46.03
C PRO A 43 57.26 8.56 -46.55
N SER A 44 58.33 7.97 -46.00
CA SER A 44 59.67 8.01 -46.59
C SER A 44 60.34 6.63 -46.57
N THR A 45 60.87 6.22 -47.73
CA THR A 45 62.03 5.31 -47.89
C THR A 45 62.02 3.96 -47.15
N SER A 46 61.42 2.96 -47.81
CA SER A 46 62.07 1.68 -48.19
C SER A 46 63.13 1.02 -47.27
N ALA A 47 62.83 -0.18 -46.78
CA ALA A 47 63.76 -1.33 -46.75
C ALA A 47 62.99 -2.66 -46.67
N GLN A 48 63.62 -3.77 -47.07
CA GLN A 48 63.05 -5.12 -47.01
C GLN A 48 63.41 -5.82 -45.69
N ALA A 49 62.47 -6.56 -45.11
CA ALA A 49 62.77 -7.71 -44.26
C ALA A 49 61.59 -8.70 -44.26
N LYS A 50 61.77 -9.90 -44.83
CA LYS A 50 60.94 -11.05 -44.45
C LYS A 50 61.50 -11.58 -43.13
N ALA A 51 60.66 -11.70 -42.12
CA ALA A 51 60.93 -12.52 -40.94
C ALA A 51 59.94 -13.68 -40.94
N ALA A 52 60.44 -14.91 -40.85
CA ALA A 52 59.60 -16.08 -40.65
C ALA A 52 59.15 -16.16 -39.18
N ILE A 53 57.98 -16.75 -38.93
CA ILE A 53 57.54 -17.17 -37.61
C ILE A 53 57.23 -18.67 -37.73
N GLU A 54 57.74 -19.45 -36.77
CA GLU A 54 57.81 -20.90 -36.84
C GLU A 54 56.49 -21.59 -36.46
N ASP A 55 56.20 -22.74 -37.08
CA ASP A 55 55.25 -23.73 -36.58
C ASP A 55 55.79 -24.40 -35.30
N GLY A 56 55.72 -23.65 -34.19
CA GLY A 56 56.28 -24.03 -32.90
C GLY A 56 55.23 -24.20 -31.80
N VAL A 57 55.27 -25.33 -31.09
CA VAL A 57 54.56 -25.46 -29.80
C VAL A 57 55.18 -24.48 -28.80
N SER A 58 54.34 -23.61 -28.21
CA SER A 58 54.72 -22.53 -27.29
C SER A 58 55.93 -22.85 -26.39
N PRO A 59 56.98 -22.00 -26.35
CA PRO A 59 58.18 -22.24 -25.54
C PRO A 59 57.92 -22.53 -24.06
N GLY A 60 56.85 -21.95 -23.48
CA GLY A 60 56.47 -22.21 -22.09
C GLY A 60 56.07 -23.67 -21.83
N VAL A 61 55.49 -24.36 -22.83
CA VAL A 61 55.16 -25.79 -22.73
C VAL A 61 56.46 -26.62 -22.74
N GLN A 62 57.40 -26.30 -23.63
CA GLN A 62 58.68 -27.02 -23.71
C GLN A 62 59.53 -26.80 -22.44
N GLN A 63 59.58 -25.58 -21.91
CA GLN A 63 60.26 -25.28 -20.64
C GLN A 63 59.63 -25.99 -19.44
N ALA A 64 58.29 -26.04 -19.36
CA ALA A 64 57.59 -26.77 -18.30
C ALA A 64 57.92 -28.27 -18.32
N PHE A 65 57.93 -28.91 -19.50
CA PHE A 65 58.33 -30.31 -19.64
C PHE A 65 59.82 -30.54 -19.29
N ALA A 66 60.73 -29.69 -19.75
CA ALA A 66 62.16 -29.82 -19.45
C ALA A 66 62.45 -29.72 -17.95
N SER A 67 61.77 -28.83 -17.24
CA SER A 67 61.87 -28.70 -15.77
C SER A 67 61.30 -29.88 -14.98
N ILE A 68 60.46 -30.71 -15.61
CA ILE A 68 59.84 -31.89 -14.97
C ILE A 68 60.61 -33.19 -15.29
N LEU A 69 61.34 -33.25 -16.41
CA LEU A 69 61.99 -34.47 -16.90
C LEU A 69 63.54 -34.46 -16.89
N GLY A 70 64.19 -33.29 -16.78
CA GLY A 70 65.59 -33.21 -16.36
C GLY A 70 66.67 -33.67 -17.35
N GLU A 71 66.36 -33.81 -18.64
CA GLU A 71 67.34 -34.17 -19.69
C GLU A 71 67.47 -33.09 -20.78
N THR A 72 68.64 -33.03 -21.41
CA THR A 72 69.02 -32.07 -22.46
C THR A 72 69.76 -32.77 -23.60
N VAL A 73 69.48 -32.44 -24.88
CA VAL A 73 70.45 -32.26 -25.99
C VAL A 73 69.74 -32.12 -27.36
N GLU A 74 70.20 -31.14 -28.15
CA GLU A 74 70.28 -30.96 -29.62
C GLU A 74 69.19 -31.46 -30.61
N ALA A 75 69.14 -30.77 -31.77
CA ALA A 75 68.28 -31.08 -32.93
C ALA A 75 69.04 -30.88 -34.26
N PRO A 76 68.78 -31.67 -35.32
CA PRO A 76 69.32 -31.43 -36.66
C PRO A 76 68.28 -31.23 -37.79
N SER A 77 68.62 -30.29 -38.69
CA SER A 77 68.31 -30.21 -40.14
C SER A 77 67.02 -30.82 -40.74
N SER A 78 66.15 -29.93 -41.24
CA SER A 78 65.52 -29.90 -42.58
C SER A 78 65.74 -31.05 -43.59
N GLU A 79 64.68 -31.46 -44.29
CA GLU A 79 64.38 -31.02 -45.68
C GLU A 79 63.02 -31.56 -46.21
N GLU A 80 62.57 -31.02 -47.35
CA GLU A 80 61.45 -31.40 -48.25
C GLU A 80 59.98 -31.12 -47.81
N GLU A 81 59.12 -30.95 -48.83
CA GLU A 81 57.79 -30.30 -48.81
C GLU A 81 56.70 -31.26 -49.33
N GLU A 82 55.42 -31.06 -48.95
CA GLU A 82 54.26 -31.24 -49.85
C GLU A 82 52.98 -30.63 -49.22
N GLU A 83 52.00 -30.25 -50.05
CA GLU A 83 50.81 -29.45 -49.69
C GLU A 83 49.55 -30.32 -49.44
N GLU A 84 48.68 -29.93 -48.50
CA GLU A 84 47.25 -30.28 -48.50
C GLU A 84 46.41 -29.01 -48.23
N GLU A 85 45.24 -28.91 -48.88
CA GLU A 85 44.43 -27.68 -48.99
C GLU A 85 43.53 -27.36 -47.76
N GLU A 86 42.83 -26.24 -47.85
CA GLU A 86 42.02 -25.61 -46.79
C GLU A 86 40.81 -26.44 -46.31
N ASP A 87 40.33 -26.12 -45.11
CA ASP A 87 38.91 -25.80 -44.95
C ASP A 87 38.73 -24.72 -43.87
N SER A 88 38.39 -23.49 -44.30
CA SER A 88 38.34 -22.31 -43.43
C SER A 88 36.89 -21.95 -43.09
N LEU A 89 36.44 -22.37 -41.89
CA LEU A 89 35.11 -22.04 -41.41
C LEU A 89 35.01 -20.55 -41.02
N SER A 90 34.29 -19.80 -41.85
CA SER A 90 33.94 -18.41 -41.57
C SER A 90 32.98 -18.30 -40.37
N TYR A 91 33.23 -17.31 -39.51
CA TYR A 91 32.31 -16.94 -38.45
C TYR A 91 31.16 -16.12 -39.02
N VAL A 92 29.94 -16.52 -38.70
CA VAL A 92 28.73 -15.69 -38.80
C VAL A 92 28.44 -15.18 -37.40
N ASP A 93 28.19 -13.88 -37.26
CA ASP A 93 27.76 -13.29 -36.00
C ASP A 93 26.24 -13.42 -35.81
N ASP A 94 25.83 -13.82 -34.62
CA ASP A 94 24.44 -13.82 -34.14
C ASP A 94 24.25 -12.60 -33.21
N GLU A 95 23.38 -11.64 -33.59
CA GLU A 95 23.24 -10.34 -32.91
C GLU A 95 22.35 -10.33 -31.63
N GLU A 96 22.50 -11.29 -30.72
CA GLU A 96 21.69 -11.35 -29.46
C GLU A 96 22.51 -11.18 -28.16
N ASP A 97 23.77 -10.73 -28.24
CA ASP A 97 24.73 -10.70 -27.13
C ASP A 97 25.11 -9.26 -26.68
N ARG A 98 24.19 -8.30 -26.80
CA ARG A 98 24.36 -6.91 -26.31
C ARG A 98 23.45 -6.59 -25.12
N ASP A 99 23.96 -6.78 -23.90
CA ASP A 99 23.65 -5.87 -22.79
C ASP A 99 24.68 -6.00 -21.64
N TYR A 100 24.62 -5.09 -20.66
CA TYR A 100 25.56 -4.91 -19.55
C TYR A 100 26.96 -4.38 -19.91
N ASN A 101 27.05 -3.05 -20.06
CA ASN A 101 28.19 -2.32 -19.50
C ASN A 101 28.07 -2.29 -17.97
N ALA A 102 29.21 -2.22 -17.28
CA ALA A 102 29.29 -1.89 -15.86
C ALA A 102 30.08 -0.60 -15.72
N GLU A 103 29.56 0.36 -14.94
CA GLU A 103 30.24 1.61 -14.62
C GLU A 103 30.91 1.49 -13.24
N GLU A 104 32.13 1.98 -13.11
CA GLU A 104 32.89 1.98 -11.86
C GLU A 104 32.61 3.27 -11.06
N GLU A 105 32.56 3.17 -9.72
CA GLU A 105 32.37 4.31 -8.83
C GLU A 105 33.70 5.07 -8.59
N GLU A 106 33.69 6.41 -8.65
CA GLU A 106 34.71 7.25 -7.99
C GLU A 106 34.10 8.13 -6.89
N GLU A 107 34.78 8.22 -5.75
CA GLU A 107 34.39 9.06 -4.62
C GLU A 107 34.54 10.56 -4.91
N THR A 108 33.53 11.37 -4.60
CA THR A 108 33.78 12.73 -4.05
C THR A 108 32.94 12.99 -2.80
N LYS A 109 33.51 13.78 -1.88
CA LYS A 109 33.13 13.77 -0.45
C LYS A 109 32.19 14.93 -0.10
N GLU A 110 31.06 14.60 0.53
CA GLU A 110 30.18 15.59 1.16
C GLU A 110 30.81 16.23 2.41
N ALA A 111 30.46 17.49 2.66
CA ALA A 111 30.54 18.12 3.96
C ALA A 111 29.47 19.22 4.11
N THR A 112 28.33 18.88 4.75
CA THR A 112 27.43 19.72 5.59
C THR A 112 27.35 21.24 5.30
N LYS A 113 26.19 21.91 5.31
CA LYS A 113 25.23 21.86 6.43
C LYS A 113 23.94 22.68 6.19
N GLU A 114 22.83 22.18 6.76
CA GLU A 114 21.62 22.86 7.29
C GLU A 114 21.01 24.14 6.67
N THR A 115 19.67 24.14 6.61
CA THR A 115 18.81 25.29 6.25
C THR A 115 18.47 26.19 7.45
N LYS A 116 18.09 27.47 7.18
CA LYS A 116 16.84 28.13 7.67
C LYS A 116 16.76 29.65 7.38
N ARG A 117 15.51 30.16 7.46
CA ARG A 117 15.03 31.55 7.74
C ARG A 117 14.57 32.44 6.56
N ARG A 118 13.26 32.76 6.59
CA ARG A 118 12.63 34.03 6.10
C ARG A 118 12.90 35.15 7.15
N PRO A 119 12.45 36.43 7.03
CA PRO A 119 11.69 37.11 5.95
C PRO A 119 12.13 38.59 5.62
N ARG A 120 11.31 39.27 4.79
CA ARG A 120 10.92 40.72 4.83
C ARG A 120 11.71 41.82 4.05
N GLN A 121 10.89 42.74 3.51
CA GLN A 121 11.08 44.19 3.24
C GLN A 121 12.03 44.70 2.12
N GLY A 122 11.43 45.05 0.98
CA GLY A 122 11.33 46.46 0.51
C GLY A 122 12.48 47.11 -0.27
N GLY A 123 12.19 47.62 -1.48
CA GLY A 123 13.12 48.50 -2.24
C GLY A 123 12.57 48.95 -3.61
N ARG A 124 12.31 50.26 -3.80
CA ARG A 124 11.81 50.84 -5.07
C ARG A 124 12.93 51.14 -6.06
N ARG A 125 12.67 50.95 -7.38
CA ARG A 125 12.85 51.91 -8.52
C ARG A 125 12.66 51.14 -9.84
N SER A 126 11.65 51.37 -10.70
CA SER A 126 11.24 52.56 -11.48
C SER A 126 11.99 52.77 -12.81
N GLY A 127 11.32 52.51 -13.93
CA GLY A 127 11.74 52.87 -15.30
C GLY A 127 10.61 52.60 -16.30
N LYS A 128 10.28 53.56 -17.19
CA LYS A 128 9.19 53.46 -18.19
C LYS A 128 9.73 53.64 -19.62
N ARG A 129 9.27 52.80 -20.56
CA ARG A 129 9.04 53.02 -22.02
C ARG A 129 9.03 51.64 -22.73
N SER A 130 8.32 51.39 -23.84
CA SER A 130 7.33 52.19 -24.59
C SER A 130 6.30 51.26 -25.25
N LEU A 131 5.15 51.79 -25.69
CA LEU A 131 4.23 51.07 -26.58
C LEU A 131 4.72 51.07 -28.04
N ARG A 132 4.09 50.18 -28.83
CA ARG A 132 3.55 50.40 -30.20
C ARG A 132 4.38 49.96 -31.42
N SER A 133 4.11 48.74 -31.89
CA SER A 133 4.35 48.21 -33.25
C SER A 133 3.75 46.79 -33.28
N LYS A 134 2.77 46.41 -34.13
CA LYS A 134 2.03 47.08 -35.23
C LYS A 134 0.52 46.75 -35.13
N LEU A 135 -0.30 47.54 -35.83
CA LEU A 135 -1.62 47.15 -36.34
C LEU A 135 -1.45 46.57 -37.75
N LYS A 136 -2.30 45.61 -38.15
CA LYS A 136 -2.72 45.38 -39.55
C LYS A 136 -3.83 44.32 -39.60
N GLU A 137 -4.89 44.61 -40.36
CA GLU A 137 -5.99 43.73 -40.80
C GLU A 137 -6.78 42.96 -39.71
N GLU A 138 -8.11 42.77 -39.79
CA GLU A 138 -9.10 43.24 -40.77
C GLU A 138 -10.45 43.56 -40.08
N GLU A 139 -11.42 44.10 -40.81
CA GLU A 139 -12.72 44.56 -40.30
C GLU A 139 -13.84 43.56 -40.60
N GLU A 140 -14.74 43.31 -39.66
CA GLU A 140 -16.11 42.85 -39.93
C GLU A 140 -17.03 43.40 -38.82
N GLU A 141 -18.15 44.02 -39.20
CA GLU A 141 -19.15 44.60 -38.27
C GLU A 141 -20.37 43.68 -38.20
N GLU A 142 -20.63 43.08 -37.04
CA GLU A 142 -21.95 42.53 -36.68
C GLU A 142 -22.48 43.25 -35.43
N GLU A 143 -23.76 43.61 -35.42
CA GLU A 143 -24.43 44.23 -34.27
C GLU A 143 -24.77 43.16 -33.22
N GLU A 144 -23.78 42.72 -32.43
CA GLU A 144 -24.01 41.82 -31.30
C GLU A 144 -24.75 42.54 -30.14
N ASP A 145 -25.86 41.97 -29.69
CA ASP A 145 -26.57 42.40 -28.48
C ASP A 145 -25.65 42.29 -27.24
N MET A 146 -25.54 43.38 -26.48
CA MET A 146 -24.65 43.49 -25.32
C MET A 146 -24.86 42.36 -24.30
N THR A 147 -23.90 41.43 -24.22
CA THR A 147 -24.03 40.24 -23.37
C THR A 147 -23.82 40.55 -21.89
N VAL A 148 -24.34 39.67 -21.01
CA VAL A 148 -24.06 39.71 -19.56
C VAL A 148 -22.55 39.68 -19.26
N GLY A 149 -21.75 39.02 -20.10
CA GLY A 149 -20.29 39.00 -19.98
C GLY A 149 -19.64 40.37 -20.21
N ASP A 150 -20.22 41.20 -21.09
CA ASP A 150 -19.73 42.55 -21.40
C ASP A 150 -20.17 43.57 -20.35
N VAL A 151 -21.35 43.38 -19.74
CA VAL A 151 -21.73 44.08 -18.51
C VAL A 151 -20.74 43.76 -17.37
N PHE A 152 -20.32 42.50 -17.22
CA PHE A 152 -19.28 42.12 -16.25
C PHE A 152 -17.89 42.68 -16.57
N LYS A 153 -17.49 42.78 -17.86
CA LYS A 153 -16.28 43.54 -18.26
C LYS A 153 -16.39 44.98 -17.77
N LEU A 154 -17.50 45.65 -18.09
CA LEU A 154 -17.76 47.03 -17.71
C LEU A 154 -17.72 47.21 -16.19
N GLU A 155 -18.32 46.29 -15.42
CA GLU A 155 -18.28 46.29 -13.95
C GLU A 155 -16.85 46.12 -13.41
N MET A 156 -16.03 45.25 -14.01
CA MET A 156 -14.63 45.07 -13.63
C MET A 156 -13.77 46.31 -13.93
N GLU A 157 -14.03 47.00 -15.04
CA GLU A 157 -13.34 48.25 -15.39
C GLU A 157 -13.79 49.41 -14.50
N LEU A 158 -15.10 49.56 -14.25
CA LEU A 158 -15.64 50.55 -13.32
C LEU A 158 -15.12 50.33 -11.89
N ASN A 159 -14.99 49.07 -11.43
CA ASN A 159 -14.37 48.74 -10.15
C ASN A 159 -12.85 49.02 -10.12
N ARG A 160 -12.13 48.88 -11.24
CA ARG A 160 -10.71 49.26 -11.38
C ARG A 160 -10.53 50.78 -11.32
N GLU A 161 -11.41 51.53 -11.97
CA GLU A 161 -11.44 53.00 -11.95
C GLU A 161 -11.85 53.52 -10.56
N ASN A 162 -12.90 52.96 -9.94
CA ASN A 162 -13.33 53.30 -8.58
C ASN A 162 -12.21 53.10 -7.55
N LYS A 163 -11.40 52.04 -7.65
CA LYS A 163 -10.20 51.85 -6.80
C LYS A 163 -9.09 52.91 -7.01
N ARG A 164 -9.10 53.66 -8.12
CA ARG A 164 -8.21 54.81 -8.36
C ARG A 164 -8.80 56.11 -7.78
N TYR A 165 -10.11 56.34 -7.94
CA TYR A 165 -10.78 57.54 -7.45
C TYR A 165 -11.03 57.53 -5.93
N MET A 166 -11.23 56.37 -5.30
CA MET A 166 -11.50 56.18 -3.86
C MET A 166 -10.32 56.49 -2.90
N LYS A 167 -9.40 57.36 -3.31
CA LYS A 167 -8.48 58.10 -2.40
C LYS A 167 -8.84 59.58 -2.24
N GLY A 168 -9.85 60.08 -2.97
CA GLY A 168 -10.51 61.35 -2.68
C GLY A 168 -11.47 61.25 -1.50
N ARG A 169 -11.81 62.38 -0.88
CA ARG A 169 -12.84 62.45 0.17
C ARG A 169 -14.23 62.16 -0.41
N ARG A 170 -15.07 61.47 0.36
CA ARG A 170 -16.51 61.30 0.07
C ARG A 170 -17.18 62.67 -0.16
N HIS A 171 -17.86 62.80 -1.29
CA HIS A 171 -19.09 63.57 -1.41
C HIS A 171 -20.06 62.69 -2.18
N GLY A 172 -21.31 62.55 -1.73
CA GLY A 172 -22.28 61.68 -2.39
C GLY A 172 -22.56 62.16 -3.81
N SER A 173 -22.67 61.22 -4.75
CA SER A 173 -23.10 61.55 -6.10
C SER A 173 -24.50 62.17 -6.04
N LYS A 174 -24.63 63.36 -6.62
CA LYS A 174 -25.88 64.06 -6.85
C LYS A 174 -25.71 64.73 -8.20
N LEU A 175 -26.70 64.63 -9.09
CA LEU A 175 -26.60 65.23 -10.42
C LEU A 175 -26.06 66.67 -10.38
N PRO A 176 -25.21 67.07 -11.35
CA PRO A 176 -24.88 68.47 -11.59
C PRO A 176 -26.14 69.33 -11.64
N GLN A 177 -26.10 70.56 -11.10
CA GLN A 177 -27.30 71.38 -10.92
C GLN A 177 -28.05 71.66 -12.24
N ALA A 178 -27.37 71.66 -13.38
CA ALA A 178 -27.99 71.77 -14.71
C ALA A 178 -28.78 70.52 -15.13
N LEU A 179 -28.33 69.33 -14.75
CA LEU A 179 -28.96 68.05 -15.15
C LEU A 179 -30.13 67.65 -14.23
N ARG A 180 -30.22 68.21 -13.01
CA ARG A 180 -31.37 67.97 -12.11
C ARG A 180 -32.71 68.40 -12.71
N GLY A 181 -32.71 69.43 -13.57
CA GLY A 181 -33.92 69.82 -14.31
C GLY A 181 -34.36 68.74 -15.29
N LEU A 182 -33.42 68.22 -16.08
CA LEU A 182 -33.66 67.15 -17.06
C LEU A 182 -34.08 65.83 -16.39
N MET A 183 -33.47 65.49 -15.24
CA MET A 183 -33.87 64.33 -14.42
C MET A 183 -35.26 64.51 -13.79
N GLY A 184 -35.60 65.73 -13.39
CA GLY A 184 -36.94 66.09 -12.95
C GLY A 184 -37.97 65.92 -14.07
N GLU A 185 -37.65 66.33 -15.30
CA GLU A 185 -38.51 66.08 -16.46
C GLU A 185 -38.62 64.57 -16.77
N ALA A 186 -37.52 63.82 -16.79
CA ALA A 186 -37.54 62.37 -17.01
C ALA A 186 -38.48 61.65 -16.02
N ASN A 187 -38.37 61.95 -14.72
CA ASN A 187 -39.27 61.39 -13.70
C ASN A 187 -40.73 61.84 -13.87
N ILE A 188 -40.98 63.08 -14.30
CA ILE A 188 -42.34 63.58 -14.59
C ILE A 188 -42.95 62.92 -15.82
N ARG A 189 -42.16 62.62 -16.86
CA ARG A 189 -42.61 61.93 -18.08
C ARG A 189 -42.90 60.46 -17.79
N TYR A 190 -42.02 59.77 -17.06
CA TYR A 190 -42.28 58.43 -16.54
C TYR A 190 -43.59 58.38 -15.72
N ALA A 191 -43.78 59.31 -14.79
CA ALA A 191 -45.02 59.42 -13.99
C ALA A 191 -46.28 59.80 -14.79
N ARG A 192 -46.17 60.12 -16.09
CA ARG A 192 -47.30 60.29 -17.01
C ARG A 192 -47.55 59.07 -17.91
N GLY A 193 -46.70 58.04 -17.84
CA GLY A 193 -46.69 56.90 -18.76
C GLY A 193 -45.93 57.14 -20.06
N GLU A 194 -45.24 58.28 -20.22
CA GLU A 194 -44.41 58.61 -21.39
C GLU A 194 -43.02 57.93 -21.24
N LYS A 195 -43.00 56.58 -21.25
CA LYS A 195 -41.85 55.76 -20.85
C LYS A 195 -40.66 55.87 -21.82
N GLU A 196 -40.92 55.92 -23.13
CA GLU A 196 -39.89 55.96 -24.17
C GLU A 196 -39.10 57.27 -24.12
N ASP A 197 -39.80 58.39 -23.99
CA ASP A 197 -39.22 59.73 -23.75
C ASP A 197 -38.38 59.73 -22.45
N ALA A 198 -38.86 59.08 -21.39
CA ALA A 198 -38.14 58.97 -20.12
C ALA A 198 -36.84 58.15 -20.24
N ILE A 199 -36.84 57.04 -20.99
CA ILE A 199 -35.62 56.25 -21.26
C ILE A 199 -34.59 57.10 -22.02
N LEU A 200 -35.01 57.79 -23.10
CA LEU A 200 -34.12 58.63 -23.91
C LEU A 200 -33.47 59.75 -23.08
N MET A 201 -34.23 60.41 -22.21
CA MET A 201 -33.67 61.43 -21.31
C MET A 201 -32.73 60.83 -20.26
N CYS A 202 -33.05 59.67 -19.68
CA CYS A 202 -32.15 59.01 -18.72
C CYS A 202 -30.82 58.60 -19.38
N MET A 203 -30.86 58.09 -20.62
CA MET A 203 -29.65 57.75 -21.38
C MET A 203 -28.79 58.98 -21.70
N GLU A 204 -29.39 60.12 -22.07
CA GLU A 204 -28.65 61.37 -22.27
C GLU A 204 -28.06 61.93 -20.96
N ILE A 205 -28.75 61.78 -19.83
CA ILE A 205 -28.22 62.11 -18.50
C ILE A 205 -27.01 61.22 -18.16
N ILE A 206 -27.09 59.91 -18.43
CA ILE A 206 -25.98 58.95 -18.23
C ILE A 206 -24.78 59.33 -19.12
N ARG A 207 -25.03 59.66 -20.39
CA ARG A 207 -24.00 60.10 -21.34
C ARG A 207 -23.25 61.36 -20.89
N GLN A 208 -23.92 62.25 -20.14
CA GLN A 208 -23.31 63.45 -19.55
C GLN A 208 -22.79 63.27 -18.12
N SER A 209 -23.26 62.26 -17.37
CA SER A 209 -22.91 62.04 -15.96
C SER A 209 -22.96 60.55 -15.56
N PRO A 210 -22.00 59.72 -16.02
CA PRO A 210 -22.03 58.25 -15.83
C PRO A 210 -21.77 57.77 -14.39
N LEU A 211 -21.68 58.70 -13.42
CA LEU A 211 -21.52 58.41 -11.99
C LEU A 211 -22.76 58.83 -11.17
N ALA A 212 -23.81 59.36 -11.80
CA ALA A 212 -25.10 59.63 -11.17
C ALA A 212 -25.89 58.33 -11.04
N TYR A 213 -26.41 57.99 -9.86
CA TYR A 213 -27.18 56.75 -9.65
C TYR A 213 -28.66 56.94 -10.00
N GLU A 214 -29.15 58.18 -9.87
CA GLU A 214 -30.54 58.57 -10.07
C GLU A 214 -31.12 58.13 -11.44
N PRO A 215 -30.46 58.34 -12.61
CA PRO A 215 -31.00 57.88 -13.90
C PRO A 215 -31.00 56.35 -14.05
N PHE A 216 -30.06 55.63 -13.43
CA PHE A 216 -30.04 54.16 -13.49
C PHE A 216 -31.18 53.55 -12.64
N SER A 217 -31.49 54.13 -11.47
CA SER A 217 -32.63 53.70 -10.66
C SER A 217 -33.97 54.01 -11.35
N THR A 218 -34.12 55.17 -12.01
CA THR A 218 -35.31 55.45 -12.84
C THR A 218 -35.42 54.49 -14.03
N LEU A 219 -34.32 54.17 -14.73
CA LEU A 219 -34.36 53.16 -15.79
C LEU A 219 -34.74 51.77 -15.26
N ALA A 220 -34.20 51.35 -14.11
CA ALA A 220 -34.54 50.08 -13.49
C ALA A 220 -36.06 49.97 -13.27
N MET A 221 -36.66 50.99 -12.66
CA MET A 221 -38.12 51.05 -12.45
C MET A 221 -38.92 51.05 -13.75
N ILE A 222 -38.47 51.75 -14.80
CA ILE A 222 -39.16 51.75 -16.11
C ILE A 222 -39.15 50.35 -16.76
N TYR A 223 -38.05 49.61 -16.67
CA TYR A 223 -37.95 48.25 -17.21
C TYR A 223 -38.72 47.23 -16.35
N GLU A 224 -38.75 47.41 -15.03
CA GLU A 224 -39.58 46.63 -14.09
C GLU A 224 -41.08 46.80 -14.40
N ASP A 225 -41.53 48.05 -14.56
CA ASP A 225 -42.88 48.43 -15.03
C ASP A 225 -43.19 47.95 -16.46
N ASN A 226 -42.20 47.49 -17.23
CA ASN A 226 -42.36 46.88 -18.56
C ASN A 226 -42.31 45.34 -18.53
N GLY A 227 -42.03 44.72 -17.38
CA GLY A 227 -41.82 43.28 -17.25
C GLY A 227 -40.46 42.77 -17.77
N ASP A 228 -39.52 43.66 -18.06
CA ASP A 228 -38.21 43.39 -18.66
C ASP A 228 -37.15 43.21 -17.56
N VAL A 229 -37.38 42.20 -16.70
CA VAL A 229 -36.74 42.04 -15.38
C VAL A 229 -35.20 42.00 -15.46
N ASP A 230 -34.64 41.38 -16.49
CA ASP A 230 -33.17 41.31 -16.68
C ASP A 230 -32.55 42.70 -16.84
N LYS A 231 -33.20 43.60 -17.61
CA LYS A 231 -32.72 44.98 -17.77
C LYS A 231 -32.94 45.79 -16.51
N ALA A 232 -34.06 45.59 -15.82
CA ALA A 232 -34.32 46.21 -14.52
C ALA A 232 -33.23 45.89 -13.51
N LEU A 233 -32.86 44.60 -13.39
CA LEU A 233 -31.85 44.10 -12.47
C LEU A 233 -30.44 44.60 -12.83
N GLN A 234 -30.09 44.67 -14.13
CA GLN A 234 -28.82 45.24 -14.58
C GLN A 234 -28.68 46.73 -14.22
N PHE A 235 -29.68 47.56 -14.55
CA PHE A 235 -29.62 48.99 -14.22
C PHE A 235 -29.71 49.24 -12.71
N GLY A 236 -30.49 48.44 -11.97
CA GLY A 236 -30.57 48.50 -10.52
C GLY A 236 -29.25 48.16 -9.83
N LEU A 237 -28.55 47.09 -10.26
CA LEU A 237 -27.22 46.75 -9.76
C LEU A 237 -26.20 47.87 -9.99
N ILE A 238 -26.29 48.60 -11.11
CA ILE A 238 -25.45 49.78 -11.37
C ILE A 238 -25.82 50.92 -10.42
N ALA A 239 -27.10 51.21 -10.22
CA ALA A 239 -27.58 52.23 -9.28
C ALA A 239 -27.11 51.97 -7.85
N ALA A 240 -27.28 50.74 -7.34
CA ALA A 240 -26.85 50.34 -6.00
C ALA A 240 -25.32 50.38 -5.83
N HIS A 241 -24.54 50.07 -6.86
CA HIS A 241 -23.08 50.26 -6.83
C HIS A 241 -22.64 51.73 -6.84
N LEU A 242 -23.45 52.64 -7.41
CA LEU A 242 -23.19 54.08 -7.40
C LEU A 242 -23.70 54.78 -6.12
N ASN A 243 -24.72 54.23 -5.45
CA ASN A 243 -25.14 54.62 -4.09
C ASN A 243 -25.07 53.43 -3.09
N PRO A 244 -23.87 52.93 -2.70
CA PRO A 244 -23.75 51.75 -1.85
C PRO A 244 -24.36 51.87 -0.45
N SER A 245 -24.66 53.09 0.00
CA SER A 245 -25.25 53.38 1.32
C SER A 245 -26.73 53.04 1.42
N ASP A 246 -27.42 52.83 0.31
CA ASP A 246 -28.85 52.54 0.30
C ASP A 246 -29.10 51.05 0.57
N CYS A 247 -29.56 50.73 1.78
CA CYS A 247 -29.82 49.34 2.16
C CYS A 247 -31.12 48.80 1.55
N GLU A 248 -32.10 49.66 1.25
CA GLU A 248 -33.41 49.24 0.77
C GLU A 248 -33.31 48.81 -0.71
N GLU A 249 -32.59 49.56 -1.55
CA GLU A 249 -32.31 49.17 -2.93
C GLU A 249 -31.51 47.85 -3.01
N TRP A 250 -30.53 47.61 -2.11
CA TRP A 250 -29.82 46.31 -2.05
C TRP A 250 -30.74 45.14 -1.70
N ILE A 251 -31.79 45.35 -0.91
CA ILE A 251 -32.73 44.30 -0.52
C ILE A 251 -33.74 44.03 -1.63
N ARG A 252 -34.29 45.07 -2.25
CA ARG A 252 -35.14 44.97 -3.44
C ARG A 252 -34.43 44.20 -4.57
N LEU A 253 -33.15 44.48 -4.81
CA LEU A 253 -32.35 43.76 -5.80
C LEU A 253 -32.00 42.31 -5.38
N ALA A 254 -31.99 42.01 -4.07
CA ALA A 254 -31.87 40.64 -3.59
C ALA A 254 -33.18 39.86 -3.82
N GLU A 255 -34.33 40.47 -3.54
CA GLU A 255 -35.68 39.93 -3.78
C GLU A 255 -35.89 39.67 -5.28
N LEU A 256 -35.63 40.66 -6.13
CA LEU A 256 -35.69 40.52 -7.61
C LEU A 256 -34.71 39.46 -8.15
N SER A 257 -33.55 39.27 -7.49
CA SER A 257 -32.63 38.18 -7.83
C SER A 257 -33.17 36.80 -7.38
N LEU A 258 -34.00 36.71 -6.35
CA LEU A 258 -34.64 35.45 -5.93
C LEU A 258 -35.84 35.08 -6.80
N GLU A 259 -36.58 36.06 -7.34
CA GLU A 259 -37.63 35.82 -8.33
C GLU A 259 -37.06 35.22 -9.64
N GLN A 260 -35.79 35.48 -9.94
CA GLN A 260 -35.03 34.81 -11.02
C GLN A 260 -34.32 33.51 -10.59
N ASP A 261 -34.50 33.04 -9.35
CA ASP A 261 -33.73 31.96 -8.68
C ASP A 261 -32.19 32.13 -8.73
N ASN A 262 -31.71 33.36 -8.94
CA ASN A 262 -30.30 33.76 -8.93
C ASN A 262 -29.75 33.88 -7.49
N ILE A 263 -29.85 32.79 -6.70
CA ILE A 263 -29.51 32.72 -5.27
C ILE A 263 -28.14 33.34 -4.94
N ARG A 264 -27.11 33.07 -5.77
CA ARG A 264 -25.75 33.61 -5.57
C ARG A 264 -25.71 35.14 -5.65
N GLN A 265 -26.52 35.74 -6.50
CA GLN A 265 -26.60 37.19 -6.64
C GLN A 265 -27.35 37.82 -5.45
N ALA A 266 -28.44 37.18 -4.99
CA ALA A 266 -29.13 37.58 -3.77
C ALA A 266 -28.20 37.55 -2.54
N ILE A 267 -27.38 36.50 -2.37
CA ILE A 267 -26.37 36.42 -1.30
C ILE A 267 -25.37 37.59 -1.34
N ILE A 268 -24.96 38.03 -2.54
CA ILE A 268 -24.09 39.21 -2.71
C ILE A 268 -24.84 40.48 -2.29
N CYS A 269 -26.08 40.66 -2.73
CA CYS A 269 -26.90 41.84 -2.43
C CYS A 269 -27.19 41.97 -0.91
N TYR A 270 -27.64 40.90 -0.26
CA TYR A 270 -27.75 40.83 1.20
C TYR A 270 -26.40 41.13 1.89
N SER A 271 -25.28 40.60 1.38
CA SER A 271 -23.94 40.88 1.93
C SER A 271 -23.50 42.35 1.74
N LYS A 272 -24.06 43.08 0.77
CA LYS A 272 -23.87 44.53 0.64
C LYS A 272 -24.73 45.25 1.69
N ALA A 273 -26.02 44.93 1.83
CA ALA A 273 -26.90 45.53 2.85
C ALA A 273 -26.34 45.37 4.28
N ILE A 274 -25.96 44.15 4.67
CA ILE A 274 -25.39 43.81 6.00
C ILE A 274 -24.09 44.56 6.30
N LYS A 275 -23.39 45.08 5.27
CA LYS A 275 -22.17 45.89 5.46
C LYS A 275 -22.47 47.32 5.93
N TYR A 276 -23.68 47.82 5.69
CA TYR A 276 -24.12 49.17 6.04
C TYR A 276 -25.13 49.17 7.19
N ASP A 277 -25.98 48.14 7.31
CA ASP A 277 -26.75 47.80 8.51
C ASP A 277 -26.36 46.39 9.03
N PRO A 278 -25.28 46.29 9.84
CA PRO A 278 -24.81 45.01 10.39
C PRO A 278 -25.63 44.52 11.59
N THR A 279 -26.55 45.34 12.09
CA THR A 279 -27.42 45.08 13.25
C THR A 279 -28.72 44.38 12.88
N ASN A 280 -29.06 44.32 11.58
CA ASN A 280 -30.33 43.79 11.12
C ASN A 280 -30.39 42.25 11.16
N VAL A 281 -31.07 41.69 12.15
CA VAL A 281 -31.27 40.24 12.27
C VAL A 281 -31.96 39.65 11.03
N ARG A 282 -32.92 40.36 10.42
CA ARG A 282 -33.61 39.90 9.20
C ARG A 282 -32.64 39.68 8.04
N TYR A 283 -31.76 40.63 7.75
CA TYR A 283 -30.80 40.49 6.64
C TYR A 283 -29.78 39.37 6.90
N LEU A 284 -29.35 39.21 8.15
CA LEU A 284 -28.50 38.09 8.56
C LEU A 284 -29.23 36.75 8.39
N TRP A 285 -30.50 36.67 8.76
CA TRP A 285 -31.33 35.47 8.65
C TRP A 285 -31.51 35.04 7.19
N GLU A 286 -32.01 35.93 6.33
CA GLU A 286 -32.26 35.64 4.92
C GLU A 286 -30.99 35.16 4.22
N ARG A 287 -29.86 35.86 4.40
CA ARG A 287 -28.59 35.41 3.80
C ARG A 287 -28.16 34.04 4.32
N SER A 288 -28.35 33.74 5.61
CA SER A 288 -27.97 32.45 6.19
C SER A 288 -28.85 31.32 5.64
N SER A 289 -30.15 31.57 5.47
CA SER A 289 -31.10 30.69 4.78
C SER A 289 -30.67 30.41 3.33
N LEU A 290 -30.26 31.45 2.58
CA LEU A 290 -29.75 31.27 1.22
C LEU A 290 -28.42 30.50 1.15
N HIS A 291 -27.51 30.68 2.11
CA HIS A 291 -26.31 29.83 2.21
C HIS A 291 -26.68 28.38 2.51
N MET A 292 -27.69 28.11 3.37
CA MET A 292 -28.18 26.76 3.62
C MET A 292 -28.77 26.11 2.36
N ARG A 293 -29.60 26.84 1.60
CA ARG A 293 -30.12 26.41 0.27
C ARG A 293 -29.01 26.08 -0.74
N LEU A 294 -27.82 26.63 -0.57
CA LEU A 294 -26.66 26.42 -1.45
C LEU A 294 -25.66 25.36 -0.94
N GLY A 295 -25.93 24.72 0.21
CA GLY A 295 -24.98 23.80 0.87
C GLY A 295 -23.77 24.48 1.51
N GLU A 296 -23.77 25.80 1.65
CA GLU A 296 -22.67 26.58 2.22
C GLU A 296 -22.77 26.66 3.76
N HIS A 297 -22.79 25.49 4.41
CA HIS A 297 -23.03 25.33 5.85
C HIS A 297 -22.14 26.22 6.74
N LYS A 298 -20.86 26.43 6.38
CA LYS A 298 -19.94 27.27 7.17
C LYS A 298 -20.34 28.75 7.16
N GLN A 299 -20.69 29.30 6.00
CA GLN A 299 -21.17 30.68 5.87
C GLN A 299 -22.53 30.87 6.56
N CYS A 300 -23.40 29.86 6.48
CA CYS A 300 -24.69 29.82 7.19
C CYS A 300 -24.48 29.90 8.72
N MET A 301 -23.65 29.02 9.27
CA MET A 301 -23.33 28.97 10.71
C MET A 301 -22.67 30.25 11.22
N ASP A 302 -21.74 30.83 10.47
CA ASP A 302 -21.16 32.14 10.78
C ASP A 302 -22.20 33.27 10.76
N GLY A 303 -23.30 33.12 10.04
CA GLY A 303 -24.46 34.01 10.08
C GLY A 303 -25.29 33.80 11.34
N TYR A 304 -25.72 32.57 11.62
CA TYR A 304 -26.52 32.25 12.81
C TYR A 304 -25.80 32.56 14.13
N ARG A 305 -24.48 32.32 14.25
CA ARG A 305 -23.67 32.77 15.40
C ARG A 305 -23.74 34.28 15.64
N LYS A 306 -23.86 35.09 14.58
CA LYS A 306 -24.03 36.55 14.70
C LYS A 306 -25.44 36.91 15.14
N ILE A 307 -26.46 36.18 14.70
CA ILE A 307 -27.85 36.34 15.16
C ILE A 307 -27.96 36.06 16.67
N LEU A 308 -27.42 34.93 17.16
CA LEU A 308 -27.37 34.62 18.61
C LEU A 308 -26.55 35.64 19.44
N SER A 309 -25.76 36.50 18.80
CA SER A 309 -25.04 37.61 19.46
C SER A 309 -25.77 38.97 19.39
N LEU A 310 -26.89 39.05 18.67
CA LEU A 310 -27.68 40.26 18.43
C LEU A 310 -29.14 40.17 18.90
N LEU A 311 -29.70 38.96 19.08
CA LEU A 311 -31.00 38.76 19.71
C LEU A 311 -31.05 39.32 21.14
N ALA A 312 -32.19 39.86 21.54
CA ALA A 312 -32.39 40.35 22.90
C ALA A 312 -32.74 39.19 23.85
N LEU A 313 -32.57 39.40 25.16
CA LEU A 313 -33.02 38.46 26.20
C LEU A 313 -34.54 38.21 26.18
N GLU A 314 -35.30 39.08 25.52
CA GLU A 314 -36.75 39.00 25.35
C GLU A 314 -37.14 38.02 24.21
N ASP A 315 -36.26 37.74 23.24
CA ASP A 315 -36.48 36.82 22.10
C ASP A 315 -36.12 35.35 22.43
N GLY A 316 -36.25 34.95 23.71
CA GLY A 316 -35.70 33.69 24.23
C GLY A 316 -36.20 32.42 23.52
N GLU A 317 -37.46 32.38 23.07
CA GLU A 317 -37.99 31.25 22.31
C GLU A 317 -37.29 31.08 20.95
N HIS A 318 -37.04 32.18 20.24
CA HIS A 318 -36.30 32.17 18.96
C HIS A 318 -34.81 31.85 19.17
N PHE A 319 -34.22 32.29 20.28
CA PHE A 319 -32.86 31.89 20.67
C PHE A 319 -32.76 30.37 20.85
N MET A 320 -33.70 29.77 21.59
CA MET A 320 -33.72 28.33 21.86
C MET A 320 -34.02 27.50 20.60
N GLN A 321 -34.92 27.96 19.74
CA GLN A 321 -35.18 27.30 18.45
C GLN A 321 -33.95 27.32 17.53
N LEU A 322 -33.34 28.50 17.32
CA LEU A 322 -32.14 28.61 16.49
C LEU A 322 -30.97 27.79 17.07
N SER A 323 -30.89 27.68 18.40
CA SER A 323 -29.90 26.83 19.07
C SER A 323 -30.12 25.34 18.81
N LYS A 324 -31.37 24.84 18.80
CA LYS A 324 -31.70 23.46 18.38
C LYS A 324 -31.28 23.21 16.92
N ASP A 325 -31.65 24.10 16.01
CA ASP A 325 -31.39 23.95 14.57
C ASP A 325 -29.88 23.99 14.25
N MET A 326 -29.14 24.88 14.91
CA MET A 326 -27.67 24.92 14.82
C MET A 326 -27.01 23.66 15.38
N ALA A 327 -27.43 23.21 16.57
CA ALA A 327 -26.86 22.01 17.19
C ALA A 327 -27.08 20.76 16.33
N LYS A 328 -28.28 20.60 15.75
CA LYS A 328 -28.60 19.53 14.81
C LYS A 328 -27.71 19.57 13.56
N SER A 329 -27.56 20.72 12.91
CA SER A 329 -26.74 20.81 11.70
C SER A 329 -25.23 20.71 11.98
N TYR A 330 -24.76 21.05 13.19
CA TYR A 330 -23.41 20.71 13.64
C TYR A 330 -23.22 19.21 13.89
N TYR A 331 -24.24 18.52 14.42
CA TYR A 331 -24.23 17.06 14.57
C TYR A 331 -24.18 16.35 13.21
N GLU A 332 -25.03 16.75 12.27
CA GLU A 332 -25.05 16.25 10.89
C GLU A 332 -23.72 16.51 10.13
N SER A 333 -22.96 17.53 10.51
CA SER A 333 -21.63 17.84 9.96
C SER A 333 -20.46 17.34 10.83
N ASN A 334 -20.74 16.55 11.86
CA ASN A 334 -19.79 15.93 12.79
C ASN A 334 -18.86 16.92 13.53
N ASP A 335 -19.35 18.14 13.81
CA ASP A 335 -18.69 19.16 14.64
C ASP A 335 -19.30 19.19 16.06
N LEU A 336 -19.12 18.07 16.79
CA LEU A 336 -19.58 17.92 18.17
C LEU A 336 -19.14 19.06 19.12
N PRO A 337 -17.90 19.61 19.05
CA PRO A 337 -17.50 20.75 19.87
C PRO A 337 -18.33 22.02 19.60
N SER A 338 -18.64 22.33 18.34
CA SER A 338 -19.53 23.46 18.01
C SER A 338 -20.98 23.20 18.44
N ALA A 339 -21.49 21.97 18.31
CA ALA A 339 -22.84 21.61 18.75
C ALA A 339 -22.99 21.81 20.28
N LEU A 340 -22.07 21.24 21.06
CA LEU A 340 -22.03 21.38 22.52
C LEU A 340 -21.95 22.85 22.96
N SER A 341 -21.10 23.66 22.32
CA SER A 341 -20.96 25.07 22.69
C SER A 341 -22.24 25.89 22.51
N VAL A 342 -23.10 25.54 21.53
CA VAL A 342 -24.39 26.24 21.32
C VAL A 342 -25.43 25.77 22.34
N ILE A 343 -25.45 24.48 22.68
CA ILE A 343 -26.32 23.92 23.71
C ILE A 343 -25.93 24.44 25.11
N GLU A 344 -24.64 24.49 25.45
CA GLU A 344 -24.15 25.04 26.72
C GLU A 344 -24.54 26.53 26.87
N ASP A 345 -24.46 27.33 25.81
CA ASP A 345 -24.95 28.72 25.80
C ASP A 345 -26.47 28.83 25.98
N GLY A 346 -27.26 27.93 25.39
CA GLY A 346 -28.72 27.87 25.57
C GLY A 346 -29.13 27.55 27.01
N LEU A 347 -28.60 26.46 27.57
CA LEU A 347 -28.85 26.03 28.95
C LEU A 347 -28.40 27.06 30.01
N ALA A 348 -27.41 27.90 29.68
CA ALA A 348 -26.90 28.94 30.55
C ALA A 348 -27.70 30.25 30.48
N ARG A 349 -28.18 30.66 29.28
CA ARG A 349 -28.87 31.94 29.08
C ARG A 349 -30.37 31.90 29.35
N HIS A 350 -31.05 30.80 29.01
CA HIS A 350 -32.51 30.68 29.09
C HIS A 350 -32.96 29.40 29.82
N PRO A 351 -32.54 29.18 31.08
CA PRO A 351 -32.91 27.98 31.84
C PRO A 351 -34.42 27.81 32.03
N ASP A 352 -35.16 28.92 32.12
CA ASP A 352 -36.62 28.93 32.32
C ASP A 352 -37.42 28.59 31.05
N LEU A 353 -36.75 28.44 29.89
CA LEU A 353 -37.35 28.10 28.58
C LEU A 353 -36.81 26.76 28.02
N VAL A 354 -36.15 25.96 28.86
CA VAL A 354 -35.72 24.61 28.46
C VAL A 354 -36.96 23.72 28.34
N SER A 355 -37.08 23.06 27.18
CA SER A 355 -38.12 22.07 26.87
C SER A 355 -37.52 20.67 26.87
N ASP A 356 -38.35 19.64 27.10
CA ASP A 356 -37.92 18.23 27.09
C ASP A 356 -37.11 17.87 25.85
N ASP A 357 -37.54 18.30 24.65
CA ASP A 357 -36.80 18.23 23.39
C ASP A 357 -35.36 18.78 23.47
N PHE A 358 -35.17 19.91 24.16
CA PHE A 358 -33.88 20.58 24.30
C PHE A 358 -33.00 19.80 25.29
N THR A 359 -33.59 19.29 26.37
CA THR A 359 -32.96 18.34 27.30
C THR A 359 -32.56 17.05 26.58
N ASN A 360 -33.40 16.54 25.67
CA ASN A 360 -33.19 15.31 24.88
C ASN A 360 -32.00 15.46 23.91
N MET A 361 -31.94 16.60 23.20
CA MET A 361 -30.82 16.98 22.33
C MET A 361 -29.52 17.26 23.11
N ALA A 362 -29.62 17.88 24.29
CA ALA A 362 -28.46 18.13 25.14
C ALA A 362 -27.87 16.83 25.69
N ALA A 363 -28.72 15.93 26.21
CA ALA A 363 -28.32 14.61 26.70
C ALA A 363 -27.65 13.78 25.59
N GLU A 364 -28.23 13.76 24.38
CA GLU A 364 -27.63 13.14 23.18
C GLU A 364 -26.18 13.59 22.96
N LEU A 365 -25.97 14.90 22.81
CA LEU A 365 -24.65 15.45 22.49
C LEU A 365 -23.62 15.25 23.61
N TYR A 366 -24.05 15.18 24.87
CA TYR A 366 -23.18 14.79 25.99
C TYR A 366 -22.86 13.29 26.00
N ILE A 367 -23.80 12.41 25.66
CA ILE A 367 -23.56 10.96 25.53
C ILE A 367 -22.60 10.69 24.37
N CYS A 368 -22.85 11.26 23.18
CA CYS A 368 -21.97 11.15 22.01
C CYS A 368 -20.55 11.69 22.24
N SER A 369 -20.38 12.64 23.16
CA SER A 369 -19.07 13.17 23.58
C SER A 369 -18.48 12.49 24.82
N ARG A 370 -19.09 11.40 25.29
CA ARG A 370 -18.71 10.60 26.48
C ARG A 370 -18.63 11.40 27.79
N ARG A 371 -19.47 12.42 27.92
CA ARG A 371 -19.59 13.33 29.07
C ARG A 371 -20.80 12.99 29.95
N TYR A 372 -20.90 11.72 30.36
CA TYR A 372 -22.07 11.15 31.06
C TYR A 372 -22.45 11.90 32.35
N GLU A 373 -21.47 12.42 33.10
CA GLU A 373 -21.72 13.26 34.30
C GLU A 373 -22.51 14.53 33.96
N LYS A 374 -22.16 15.22 32.86
CA LYS A 374 -22.87 16.42 32.40
C LYS A 374 -24.25 16.09 31.84
N ALA A 375 -24.38 14.98 31.11
CA ALA A 375 -25.68 14.49 30.66
C ALA A 375 -26.62 14.25 31.86
N LEU A 376 -26.14 13.55 32.89
CA LEU A 376 -26.86 13.30 34.13
C LEU A 376 -27.23 14.59 34.86
N GLN A 377 -26.29 15.53 35.03
CA GLN A 377 -26.56 16.85 35.63
C GLN A 377 -27.68 17.62 34.89
N VAL A 378 -27.72 17.55 33.55
CA VAL A 378 -28.75 18.21 32.74
C VAL A 378 -30.11 17.52 32.85
N LEU A 379 -30.15 16.19 32.80
CA LEU A 379 -31.38 15.41 33.02
C LEU A 379 -31.97 15.67 34.42
N VAL A 380 -31.13 15.66 35.46
CA VAL A 380 -31.53 15.95 36.85
C VAL A 380 -32.02 17.39 37.03
N LYS A 381 -31.40 18.36 36.36
CA LYS A 381 -31.75 19.78 36.51
C LYS A 381 -33.03 20.17 35.74
N PHE A 382 -33.33 19.52 34.63
CA PHE A 382 -34.37 19.96 33.68
C PHE A 382 -35.47 18.92 33.36
N ALA A 383 -35.46 17.74 34.00
CA ALA A 383 -36.52 16.74 33.88
C ALA A 383 -37.04 16.22 35.25
N ASP A 384 -36.91 17.02 36.32
CA ASP A 384 -37.38 16.73 37.69
C ASP A 384 -36.92 15.38 38.29
N VAL A 385 -35.83 14.80 37.80
CA VAL A 385 -35.25 13.54 38.30
C VAL A 385 -34.48 13.77 39.60
N VAL A 386 -34.79 13.02 40.65
CA VAL A 386 -34.15 13.17 41.98
C VAL A 386 -33.14 12.05 42.23
N LEU A 387 -31.86 12.41 42.37
CA LEU A 387 -30.79 11.49 42.79
C LEU A 387 -30.69 11.38 44.31
N ILE A 388 -30.60 10.17 44.82
CA ILE A 388 -30.25 9.89 46.22
C ILE A 388 -28.79 9.43 46.28
N ARG A 389 -27.95 10.21 46.97
CA ARG A 389 -26.52 9.98 47.15
C ARG A 389 -26.20 9.63 48.60
N ALA A 390 -25.11 8.88 48.82
CA ALA A 390 -24.62 8.55 50.17
C ALA A 390 -24.30 9.79 51.03
N LYS A 391 -24.57 9.73 52.34
CA LYS A 391 -24.22 10.78 53.32
C LYS A 391 -22.85 10.55 53.95
N SER A 392 -22.14 11.64 54.23
CA SER A 392 -20.78 11.60 54.80
C SER A 392 -20.75 11.29 56.31
N PRO A 393 -19.69 10.61 56.80
CA PRO A 393 -19.44 10.45 58.23
C PRO A 393 -18.68 11.66 58.81
N SER A 394 -19.37 12.39 59.71
CA SER A 394 -18.83 13.34 60.71
C SER A 394 -17.92 14.51 60.25
N GLU A 395 -18.41 15.74 60.39
CA GLU A 395 -17.57 16.86 60.85
C GLU A 395 -17.27 16.71 62.36
N GLY A 396 -16.07 17.09 62.82
CA GLY A 396 -15.64 16.84 64.20
C GLY A 396 -14.61 17.82 64.77
N GLY A 397 -15.05 19.02 65.19
CA GLY A 397 -14.26 20.00 65.95
C GLY A 397 -13.26 20.84 65.12
N ALA A 398 -12.56 21.86 65.68
CA ALA A 398 -12.68 22.58 66.96
C ALA A 398 -11.69 23.78 66.99
N ALA A 399 -11.81 24.86 67.80
CA ALA A 399 -12.96 25.52 68.45
C ALA A 399 -12.50 26.88 69.08
N GLY A 400 -13.33 27.92 69.05
CA GLY A 400 -13.07 29.24 69.70
C GLY A 400 -13.98 30.35 69.13
N GLY A 401 -14.32 31.45 69.82
CA GLY A 401 -13.99 31.90 71.19
C GLY A 401 -15.11 32.78 71.79
N PRO A 402 -14.96 33.32 73.03
CA PRO A 402 -16.13 33.61 73.89
C PRO A 402 -16.57 35.08 74.02
N GLN A 403 -17.87 35.29 74.30
CA GLN A 403 -18.36 36.49 74.99
C GLN A 403 -19.64 36.19 75.82
N LYS A 404 -19.85 36.96 76.89
CA LYS A 404 -21.06 36.99 77.75
C LYS A 404 -21.96 38.18 77.33
N ASP A 405 -23.08 38.59 77.95
CA ASP A 405 -23.80 38.35 79.24
C ASP A 405 -25.25 38.93 79.02
N VAL A 406 -26.36 38.66 79.74
CA VAL A 406 -26.70 37.84 80.93
C VAL A 406 -28.26 37.71 81.05
N LYS A 407 -28.79 36.65 81.71
CA LYS A 407 -30.23 36.37 82.07
C LYS A 407 -31.18 35.97 80.92
N GLY A 408 -32.23 35.15 81.12
CA GLY A 408 -32.58 34.28 82.26
C GLY A 408 -34.02 34.45 82.80
N GLU A 409 -34.72 33.33 83.02
CA GLU A 409 -35.81 33.12 84.02
C GLU A 409 -36.04 31.60 84.22
N GLU A 410 -36.73 31.19 85.30
CA GLU A 410 -36.74 29.81 85.86
C GLU A 410 -38.14 29.15 85.89
N GLU A 411 -38.16 27.87 86.33
CA GLU A 411 -39.25 26.93 86.70
C GLU A 411 -39.48 25.78 85.68
N ASP A 412 -39.08 24.51 85.93
CA ASP A 412 -39.51 23.53 86.96
C ASP A 412 -41.02 23.17 86.79
N THR A 413 -41.43 21.93 86.45
CA THR A 413 -41.19 20.73 87.27
C THR A 413 -41.33 19.36 86.57
N LYS A 414 -40.52 18.43 87.11
CA LYS A 414 -40.48 16.94 87.07
C LYS A 414 -41.78 16.14 86.81
N LEU A 415 -41.63 14.97 86.17
CA LEU A 415 -41.78 13.56 86.67
C LEU A 415 -41.72 12.62 85.43
N SER A 416 -40.87 11.58 85.21
CA SER A 416 -40.24 10.48 85.98
C SER A 416 -40.86 9.09 85.70
N SER A 417 -40.06 8.14 85.15
CA SER A 417 -40.13 6.64 85.25
C SER A 417 -41.39 5.88 84.77
N ALA A 418 -41.40 4.61 84.33
CA ALA A 418 -40.44 3.56 83.89
C ALA A 418 -41.29 2.36 83.33
N GLY A 419 -40.84 1.20 82.81
CA GLY A 419 -39.52 0.57 82.52
C GLY A 419 -39.72 -0.96 82.21
N ASP A 420 -38.64 -1.69 81.84
CA ASP A 420 -38.55 -3.18 81.67
C ASP A 420 -39.43 -3.87 80.58
N ALA A 421 -39.14 -5.07 80.03
CA ALA A 421 -37.91 -5.91 79.93
C ALA A 421 -38.08 -7.10 78.92
N THR A 422 -37.02 -7.90 78.70
CA THR A 422 -36.92 -9.22 77.99
C THR A 422 -37.12 -9.25 76.46
N ALA A 423 -36.41 -10.01 75.59
CA ALA A 423 -35.39 -11.09 75.62
C ALA A 423 -35.87 -12.53 75.25
N VAL A 424 -35.30 -13.10 74.17
CA VAL A 424 -35.30 -14.53 73.76
C VAL A 424 -33.99 -14.82 72.97
N GLU A 425 -33.42 -16.03 73.11
CA GLU A 425 -32.19 -16.49 72.44
C GLU A 425 -32.46 -17.55 71.34
N GLY A 426 -31.47 -17.82 70.48
CA GLY A 426 -31.46 -18.95 69.54
C GLY A 426 -30.08 -19.17 68.91
N ASP A 427 -29.51 -20.37 69.07
CA ASP A 427 -28.09 -20.70 68.81
C ASP A 427 -27.92 -21.84 67.79
N ALA A 428 -26.83 -21.82 67.00
CA ALA A 428 -26.20 -22.98 66.36
C ALA A 428 -24.88 -22.61 65.63
N THR A 429 -23.82 -23.41 65.82
CA THR A 429 -22.46 -23.21 65.30
C THR A 429 -22.00 -24.26 64.28
N ALA A 430 -21.05 -23.93 63.39
CA ALA A 430 -20.08 -24.89 62.85
C ALA A 430 -18.80 -24.21 62.29
N GLU A 431 -17.62 -24.61 62.77
CA GLU A 431 -16.30 -24.30 62.17
C GLU A 431 -15.75 -25.54 61.41
N GLY A 432 -14.77 -25.34 60.51
CA GLY A 432 -14.26 -26.40 59.62
C GLY A 432 -12.87 -26.13 59.02
N ASP A 433 -11.89 -25.87 59.90
CA ASP A 433 -10.54 -25.37 59.62
C ASP A 433 -9.54 -26.39 58.98
N VAL A 434 -8.35 -25.89 58.57
CA VAL A 434 -7.01 -26.54 58.54
C VAL A 434 -6.30 -26.87 57.18
N LYS A 435 -5.09 -26.29 57.04
CA LYS A 435 -3.90 -26.59 56.15
C LYS A 435 -3.95 -26.16 54.66
N VAL A 436 -2.96 -25.46 54.06
CA VAL A 436 -1.48 -25.23 54.26
C VAL A 436 -0.55 -26.20 53.49
N ALA A 437 -0.12 -25.73 52.30
CA ALA A 437 1.25 -25.72 51.72
C ALA A 437 2.02 -27.06 51.46
N GLU A 438 3.11 -27.16 50.68
CA GLU A 438 4.15 -26.20 50.20
C GLU A 438 4.76 -26.60 48.82
N ARG A 439 5.27 -25.60 48.05
CA ARG A 439 6.50 -25.61 47.19
C ARG A 439 6.61 -26.54 45.96
N ASP A 440 7.43 -26.32 44.91
CA ASP A 440 8.26 -25.20 44.36
C ASP A 440 8.72 -25.63 42.92
N ALA A 441 9.26 -24.82 41.99
CA ALA A 441 9.30 -23.37 41.71
C ALA A 441 10.05 -23.10 40.36
N ALA A 442 10.15 -21.80 39.96
CA ALA A 442 11.09 -21.18 39.00
C ALA A 442 10.80 -21.18 37.47
N GLY A 443 11.23 -20.08 36.80
CA GLY A 443 11.04 -19.73 35.38
C GLY A 443 9.93 -18.67 35.20
N ASP A 444 10.14 -17.34 35.22
CA ASP A 444 11.19 -16.42 34.71
C ASP A 444 10.96 -15.90 33.27
N ALA A 445 11.29 -14.62 33.04
CA ALA A 445 10.95 -13.75 31.89
C ALA A 445 9.43 -13.55 31.62
N THR A 446 8.82 -12.35 31.62
CA THR A 446 9.09 -11.02 31.02
C THR A 446 8.92 -10.93 29.50
N ALA A 447 7.77 -10.38 29.08
CA ALA A 447 7.58 -9.60 27.85
C ALA A 447 6.99 -8.24 28.31
N GLU A 448 7.59 -7.08 28.05
CA GLU A 448 7.86 -6.43 26.75
C GLU A 448 6.61 -5.80 26.12
N GLY A 449 6.65 -4.47 26.00
CA GLY A 449 5.60 -3.60 25.50
C GLY A 449 6.03 -2.13 25.61
N ASP A 450 6.10 -1.44 24.48
CA ASP A 450 6.22 0.01 24.26
C ASP A 450 7.41 0.78 24.88
N THR A 451 8.44 0.95 24.06
CA THR A 451 9.52 1.94 24.24
C THR A 451 9.19 3.31 23.63
N ALA A 452 9.94 4.33 24.08
CA ALA A 452 10.22 5.59 23.36
C ALA A 452 9.13 6.68 23.32
N SER A 453 8.94 7.35 24.47
CA SER A 453 8.49 8.74 24.51
C SER A 453 9.43 9.68 23.73
N GLY A 454 8.88 10.60 22.93
CA GLY A 454 9.63 11.70 22.29
C GLY A 454 9.03 13.06 22.66
N ASP A 455 9.86 14.01 23.10
CA ASP A 455 9.40 15.27 23.70
C ASP A 455 8.57 16.18 22.77
N VAL A 456 7.35 16.52 23.20
CA VAL A 456 6.68 17.77 22.80
C VAL A 456 6.38 18.58 24.07
N LYS A 457 6.79 19.84 24.06
CA LYS A 457 6.80 20.69 25.25
C LYS A 457 5.40 21.12 25.66
N VAL A 458 5.10 20.99 26.95
CA VAL A 458 4.00 21.70 27.60
C VAL A 458 4.17 23.20 27.39
N ALA A 459 3.11 23.87 26.96
CA ALA A 459 3.01 25.33 26.96
C ALA A 459 2.04 25.75 28.06
N GLU A 460 2.48 26.68 28.91
CA GLU A 460 1.74 27.16 30.08
C GLU A 460 0.43 27.85 29.66
N ARG A 461 -0.68 27.55 30.36
CA ARG A 461 -1.89 28.38 30.40
C ARG A 461 -2.54 28.39 31.78
N ASP A 462 -2.28 29.48 32.49
CA ASP A 462 -3.23 30.24 33.31
C ASP A 462 -4.31 29.46 34.09
N THR A 463 -4.02 29.21 35.37
CA THR A 463 -4.99 28.78 36.39
C THR A 463 -6.04 29.86 36.66
N VAL A 464 -7.33 29.55 36.49
CA VAL A 464 -8.44 30.38 37.00
C VAL A 464 -9.53 29.48 37.61
N ALA A 465 -9.55 29.41 38.95
CA ALA A 465 -10.69 29.05 39.80
C ALA A 465 -11.48 27.76 39.46
N GLU A 466 -10.89 26.60 39.71
CA GLU A 466 -11.65 25.39 40.06
C GLU A 466 -11.85 25.37 41.58
N ASP A 467 -13.05 25.74 42.06
CA ASP A 467 -13.39 25.76 43.50
C ASP A 467 -14.83 25.26 43.78
N SER A 468 -15.43 24.53 42.82
CA SER A 468 -16.81 24.01 42.89
C SER A 468 -16.97 22.55 42.42
N ALA A 469 -15.88 21.85 42.06
CA ALA A 469 -15.92 20.50 41.50
C ALA A 469 -15.92 19.35 42.54
N ALA A 470 -15.93 19.67 43.84
CA ALA A 470 -15.62 18.71 44.92
C ALA A 470 -16.82 17.94 45.51
N GLU A 471 -18.05 18.10 44.99
CA GLU A 471 -19.25 17.46 45.54
C GLU A 471 -19.82 16.27 44.75
N ASP A 472 -19.39 16.06 43.50
CA ASP A 472 -20.09 15.16 42.56
C ASP A 472 -19.62 13.70 42.55
N THR A 473 -18.45 13.37 43.13
CA THR A 473 -17.90 12.00 43.21
C THR A 473 -18.54 11.14 44.30
N ARG A 474 -19.87 11.24 44.47
CA ARG A 474 -20.66 10.49 45.46
C ARG A 474 -21.47 9.39 44.78
N GLU A 475 -21.38 8.19 45.33
CA GLU A 475 -22.14 7.00 44.92
C GLU A 475 -23.65 7.28 44.88
N ILE A 476 -24.28 6.91 43.76
CA ILE A 476 -25.72 7.06 43.49
C ILE A 476 -26.41 5.77 43.95
N LEU A 477 -27.35 5.89 44.89
CA LEU A 477 -27.98 4.75 45.55
C LEU A 477 -29.41 4.48 45.06
N ASP A 478 -30.15 5.52 44.69
CA ASP A 478 -31.54 5.46 44.17
C ASP A 478 -31.79 6.68 43.26
N VAL A 479 -32.68 6.53 42.30
CA VAL A 479 -33.01 7.54 41.26
C VAL A 479 -34.51 7.57 41.03
N GLN A 480 -35.16 8.63 41.53
CA GLN A 480 -36.61 8.78 41.44
C GLN A 480 -36.97 9.60 40.19
N VAL A 481 -37.64 8.94 39.24
CA VAL A 481 -38.05 9.50 37.95
C VAL A 481 -39.57 9.68 37.94
N PRO A 482 -40.09 10.90 37.73
CA PRO A 482 -41.53 11.12 37.59
C PRO A 482 -42.15 10.42 36.37
N ASP A 483 -43.40 9.97 36.49
CA ASP A 483 -44.17 9.37 35.37
C ASP A 483 -44.39 10.34 34.20
N SER A 484 -44.21 11.65 34.42
CA SER A 484 -44.29 12.67 33.38
C SER A 484 -43.04 12.76 32.48
N VAL A 485 -41.93 12.12 32.84
CA VAL A 485 -40.68 12.17 32.06
C VAL A 485 -40.79 11.28 30.81
N PRO A 486 -40.58 11.83 29.59
CA PRO A 486 -40.57 11.06 28.35
C PRO A 486 -39.63 9.86 28.34
N VAL A 487 -40.00 8.82 27.60
CA VAL A 487 -39.26 7.54 27.55
C VAL A 487 -37.82 7.74 27.04
N ASP A 488 -37.61 8.60 26.03
CA ASP A 488 -36.30 8.96 25.50
C ASP A 488 -35.34 9.47 26.59
N LEU A 489 -35.84 10.35 27.48
CA LEU A 489 -35.07 10.90 28.59
C LEU A 489 -34.80 9.83 29.65
N ARG A 490 -35.74 8.90 29.87
CA ARG A 490 -35.57 7.74 30.78
C ARG A 490 -34.51 6.77 30.25
N ALA A 491 -34.50 6.47 28.96
CA ALA A 491 -33.49 5.63 28.33
C ALA A 491 -32.09 6.29 28.38
N LYS A 492 -32.00 7.60 28.07
CA LYS A 492 -30.74 8.36 28.17
C LYS A 492 -30.23 8.47 29.61
N LEU A 493 -31.12 8.57 30.60
CA LEU A 493 -30.79 8.48 32.01
C LEU A 493 -30.20 7.10 32.36
N ILE A 494 -30.84 6.01 31.92
CA ILE A 494 -30.34 4.63 32.09
C ILE A 494 -28.93 4.49 31.48
N VAL A 495 -28.74 4.92 30.23
CA VAL A 495 -27.43 4.91 29.55
C VAL A 495 -26.38 5.67 30.38
N CYS A 496 -26.70 6.86 30.89
CA CYS A 496 -25.78 7.63 31.73
C CYS A 496 -25.45 6.91 33.05
N LEU A 497 -26.43 6.30 33.72
CA LEU A 497 -26.21 5.55 34.96
C LEU A 497 -25.32 4.31 34.73
N ILE A 498 -25.54 3.57 33.63
CA ILE A 498 -24.71 2.44 33.22
C ILE A 498 -23.26 2.87 32.99
N HIS A 499 -23.03 3.96 32.24
CA HIS A 499 -21.66 4.46 32.00
C HIS A 499 -20.98 5.06 33.24
N LEU A 500 -21.76 5.44 34.26
CA LEU A 500 -21.26 5.88 35.57
C LEU A 500 -21.17 4.74 36.60
N ASN A 501 -21.37 3.48 36.17
CA ASN A 501 -21.36 2.26 36.99
C ASN A 501 -22.42 2.21 38.11
N ALA A 502 -23.47 3.03 38.03
CA ALA A 502 -24.60 3.04 38.95
C ALA A 502 -25.63 1.96 38.55
N PHE A 503 -25.24 0.69 38.64
CA PHE A 503 -26.01 -0.43 38.09
C PHE A 503 -27.34 -0.67 38.82
N ASP A 504 -27.35 -0.71 40.14
CA ASP A 504 -28.54 -1.05 40.94
C ASP A 504 -29.77 -0.17 40.59
N PRO A 505 -29.71 1.18 40.61
CA PRO A 505 -30.83 2.03 40.18
C PRO A 505 -31.12 1.97 38.67
N SER A 506 -30.18 1.48 37.85
CA SER A 506 -30.42 1.28 36.41
C SER A 506 -31.22 0.00 36.13
N GLU A 507 -31.09 -1.06 36.93
CA GLU A 507 -31.83 -2.32 36.71
C GLU A 507 -33.34 -2.17 37.00
N ASP A 508 -33.73 -1.41 38.03
CA ASP A 508 -35.15 -1.05 38.29
C ASP A 508 -35.75 -0.16 37.18
N LEU A 509 -34.98 0.82 36.68
CA LEU A 509 -35.42 1.69 35.57
C LEU A 509 -35.51 0.92 34.23
N VAL A 510 -34.61 -0.04 34.00
CA VAL A 510 -34.70 -0.96 32.84
C VAL A 510 -35.90 -1.88 32.95
N ALA A 511 -36.24 -2.38 34.16
CA ALA A 511 -37.46 -3.17 34.35
C ALA A 511 -38.70 -2.38 33.90
N SER A 512 -38.82 -1.09 34.30
CA SER A 512 -39.89 -0.20 33.84
C SER A 512 -39.87 0.06 32.32
N LEU A 513 -38.70 0.14 31.68
CA LEU A 513 -38.59 0.24 30.23
C LEU A 513 -39.08 -1.06 29.54
N THR A 514 -38.79 -2.23 30.11
CA THR A 514 -39.20 -3.53 29.55
C THR A 514 -40.70 -3.84 29.62
N GLU A 515 -41.49 -3.03 30.34
CA GLU A 515 -42.96 -3.12 30.30
C GLU A 515 -43.58 -2.52 29.03
N GLN A 516 -42.78 -1.79 28.23
CA GLN A 516 -43.24 -1.05 27.05
C GLN A 516 -43.03 -1.84 25.75
N SER A 517 -43.66 -1.41 24.66
CA SER A 517 -43.69 -2.20 23.41
C SER A 517 -42.34 -2.19 22.68
N THR A 518 -41.73 -3.37 22.50
CA THR A 518 -40.55 -3.60 21.66
C THR A 518 -40.76 -3.29 20.17
N GLU A 519 -42.00 -3.00 19.78
CA GLU A 519 -42.38 -2.54 18.45
C GLU A 519 -42.42 -1.01 18.32
N GLU A 520 -42.41 -0.28 19.42
CA GLU A 520 -42.56 1.19 19.45
C GLU A 520 -41.28 1.89 19.91
N ILE A 521 -40.47 1.22 20.74
CA ILE A 521 -39.35 1.78 21.53
C ILE A 521 -38.05 0.95 21.33
N GLY A 522 -38.01 0.08 20.32
CA GLY A 522 -36.93 -0.91 20.15
C GLY A 522 -35.54 -0.34 19.80
N ASP A 523 -35.47 0.93 19.43
CA ASP A 523 -34.22 1.70 19.32
C ASP A 523 -33.64 2.02 20.71
N LEU A 524 -34.45 2.51 21.65
CA LEU A 524 -34.00 2.77 23.03
C LEU A 524 -33.56 1.49 23.77
N TYR A 525 -34.17 0.34 23.44
CA TYR A 525 -33.69 -0.97 23.91
C TYR A 525 -32.29 -1.31 23.38
N LEU A 526 -31.98 -0.92 22.14
CA LEU A 526 -30.66 -1.14 21.53
C LEU A 526 -29.63 -0.21 22.18
N ASP A 527 -29.93 1.07 22.37
CA ASP A 527 -29.05 2.04 23.03
C ASP A 527 -28.65 1.59 24.45
N VAL A 528 -29.62 1.14 25.24
CA VAL A 528 -29.39 0.60 26.60
C VAL A 528 -28.59 -0.71 26.54
N ALA A 529 -28.86 -1.58 25.56
CA ALA A 529 -28.07 -2.79 25.38
C ALA A 529 -26.61 -2.49 24.98
N GLU A 530 -26.37 -1.54 24.08
CA GLU A 530 -25.02 -1.13 23.69
C GLU A 530 -24.25 -0.49 24.85
N ALA A 531 -24.91 0.31 25.70
CA ALA A 531 -24.30 0.83 26.93
C ALA A 531 -23.87 -0.30 27.89
N TYR A 532 -24.70 -1.33 28.07
CA TYR A 532 -24.31 -2.52 28.85
C TYR A 532 -23.18 -3.32 28.18
N LEU A 533 -23.13 -3.40 26.84
CA LEU A 533 -22.03 -4.05 26.11
C LEU A 533 -20.69 -3.29 26.25
N GLU A 534 -20.69 -1.96 26.18
CA GLU A 534 -19.47 -1.15 26.39
C GLU A 534 -18.91 -1.32 27.82
N GLN A 535 -19.77 -1.52 28.83
CA GLN A 535 -19.35 -1.82 30.21
C GLN A 535 -19.12 -3.31 30.50
N GLY A 536 -19.20 -4.19 29.48
CA GLY A 536 -19.00 -5.63 29.65
C GLY A 536 -20.07 -6.37 30.48
N ARG A 537 -21.23 -5.75 30.72
CA ARG A 537 -22.37 -6.32 31.47
C ARG A 537 -23.26 -7.18 30.56
N TYR A 538 -22.65 -8.17 29.89
CA TYR A 538 -23.31 -9.00 28.88
C TYR A 538 -24.59 -9.70 29.37
N THR A 539 -24.64 -10.10 30.65
CA THR A 539 -25.83 -10.72 31.26
C THR A 539 -27.06 -9.80 31.29
N SER A 540 -26.87 -8.49 31.45
CA SER A 540 -27.94 -7.48 31.47
C SER A 540 -28.30 -7.01 30.05
N ALA A 541 -27.37 -7.06 29.10
CA ALA A 541 -27.63 -6.76 27.69
C ALA A 541 -28.42 -7.85 26.95
N LEU A 542 -28.15 -9.14 27.24
CA LEU A 542 -28.71 -10.27 26.48
C LEU A 542 -30.25 -10.30 26.43
N PRO A 543 -31.00 -10.07 27.54
CA PRO A 543 -32.46 -10.07 27.51
C PRO A 543 -33.03 -9.03 26.54
N LEU A 544 -32.50 -7.80 26.55
CA LEU A 544 -32.93 -6.70 25.68
C LEU A 544 -32.70 -7.06 24.20
N LEU A 545 -31.51 -7.55 23.88
CA LEU A 545 -31.15 -7.97 22.52
C LEU A 545 -32.00 -9.17 22.04
N SER A 546 -32.31 -10.10 22.94
CA SER A 546 -33.18 -11.25 22.62
C SER A 546 -34.63 -10.85 22.35
N ALA A 547 -35.13 -9.81 23.03
CA ALA A 547 -36.47 -9.27 22.80
C ALA A 547 -36.54 -8.55 21.43
N LEU A 548 -35.50 -7.80 21.07
CA LEU A 548 -35.39 -7.16 19.74
C LEU A 548 -35.27 -8.19 18.61
N ALA A 549 -34.48 -9.25 18.79
CA ALA A 549 -34.30 -10.32 17.81
C ALA A 549 -35.57 -11.16 17.53
N VAL A 550 -36.65 -10.97 18.30
CA VAL A 550 -37.97 -11.58 18.10
C VAL A 550 -38.99 -10.58 17.52
N SER A 551 -38.66 -9.28 17.47
CA SER A 551 -39.55 -8.22 16.98
C SER A 551 -39.49 -8.08 15.45
N GLU A 552 -40.64 -8.16 14.76
CA GLU A 552 -40.72 -8.08 13.29
C GLU A 552 -40.13 -6.78 12.70
N LYS A 553 -40.04 -5.70 13.50
CA LYS A 553 -39.44 -4.41 13.09
C LYS A 553 -37.93 -4.33 13.32
N TYR A 554 -37.39 -5.13 14.26
CA TYR A 554 -36.00 -5.05 14.72
C TYR A 554 -35.20 -6.35 14.45
N ASP A 555 -35.74 -7.26 13.63
CA ASP A 555 -35.01 -8.36 12.96
C ASP A 555 -33.99 -7.79 11.94
N LEU A 556 -32.93 -7.18 12.48
CA LEU A 556 -31.94 -6.40 11.76
C LEU A 556 -30.54 -6.98 12.01
N ALA A 557 -29.69 -6.94 10.98
CA ALA A 557 -28.32 -7.47 11.06
C ALA A 557 -27.48 -6.86 12.20
N VAL A 558 -27.75 -5.60 12.59
CA VAL A 558 -27.09 -4.91 13.71
C VAL A 558 -27.49 -5.52 15.06
N VAL A 559 -28.78 -5.75 15.30
CA VAL A 559 -29.29 -6.38 16.54
C VAL A 559 -28.71 -7.79 16.68
N TRP A 560 -28.76 -8.59 15.61
CA TRP A 560 -28.18 -9.94 15.59
C TRP A 560 -26.65 -9.95 15.76
N LEU A 561 -25.94 -8.90 15.31
CA LEU A 561 -24.50 -8.74 15.55
C LEU A 561 -24.22 -8.52 17.04
N ARG A 562 -24.92 -7.57 17.67
CA ARG A 562 -24.81 -7.32 19.12
C ARG A 562 -25.20 -8.54 19.95
N HIS A 563 -26.25 -9.25 19.57
CA HIS A 563 -26.67 -10.50 20.19
C HIS A 563 -25.58 -11.58 20.09
N ALA A 564 -24.95 -11.73 18.92
CA ALA A 564 -23.86 -12.68 18.70
C ALA A 564 -22.57 -12.31 19.47
N GLU A 565 -22.23 -11.02 19.54
CA GLU A 565 -21.12 -10.49 20.35
C GLU A 565 -21.34 -10.76 21.84
N CYS A 566 -22.56 -10.51 22.33
CA CYS A 566 -22.98 -10.76 23.71
C CYS A 566 -22.84 -12.24 24.09
N LEU A 567 -23.42 -13.14 23.28
CA LEU A 567 -23.34 -14.59 23.51
C LEU A 567 -21.90 -15.12 23.41
N LYS A 568 -21.09 -14.58 22.50
CA LYS A 568 -19.65 -14.91 22.37
C LYS A 568 -18.87 -14.52 23.62
N ALA A 569 -19.14 -13.34 24.19
CA ALA A 569 -18.50 -12.88 25.42
C ALA A 569 -18.94 -13.68 26.67
N LEU A 570 -20.20 -14.12 26.71
CA LEU A 570 -20.73 -15.04 27.74
C LEU A 570 -20.23 -16.50 27.57
N GLY A 571 -19.52 -16.82 26.48
CA GLY A 571 -19.03 -18.17 26.20
C GLY A 571 -20.08 -19.14 25.62
N HIS A 572 -21.26 -18.64 25.24
CA HIS A 572 -22.35 -19.40 24.60
C HIS A 572 -22.03 -19.67 23.11
N MET A 573 -20.91 -20.35 22.85
CA MET A 573 -20.28 -20.44 21.52
C MET A 573 -21.21 -20.96 20.40
N GLN A 574 -22.16 -21.85 20.71
CA GLN A 574 -23.07 -22.37 19.70
C GLN A 574 -24.20 -21.38 19.35
N GLU A 575 -24.86 -20.79 20.34
CA GLU A 575 -25.91 -19.77 20.15
C GLU A 575 -25.32 -18.51 19.50
N ALA A 576 -24.09 -18.15 19.86
CA ALA A 576 -23.31 -17.10 19.21
C ALA A 576 -23.05 -17.44 17.72
N ALA A 577 -22.63 -18.66 17.41
CA ALA A 577 -22.38 -19.09 16.02
C ALA A 577 -23.68 -19.14 15.18
N GLU A 578 -24.82 -19.47 15.79
CA GLU A 578 -26.13 -19.43 15.13
C GLU A 578 -26.59 -17.98 14.89
N SER A 579 -26.36 -17.07 15.86
CA SER A 579 -26.59 -15.63 15.71
C SER A 579 -25.68 -14.98 14.65
N TYR A 580 -24.38 -15.26 14.63
CA TYR A 580 -23.48 -14.81 13.55
C TYR A 580 -23.86 -15.41 12.19
N THR A 581 -24.45 -16.61 12.13
CA THR A 581 -24.97 -17.16 10.88
C THR A 581 -26.12 -16.29 10.35
N LYS A 582 -27.03 -15.83 11.23
CA LYS A 582 -28.09 -14.87 10.86
C LYS A 582 -27.54 -13.54 10.35
N VAL A 583 -26.50 -12.98 10.98
CA VAL A 583 -25.81 -11.78 10.49
C VAL A 583 -25.26 -11.98 9.08
N VAL A 584 -24.62 -13.12 8.80
CA VAL A 584 -24.04 -13.42 7.48
C VAL A 584 -25.10 -13.74 6.42
N GLU A 585 -26.27 -14.24 6.80
CA GLU A 585 -27.43 -14.41 5.91
C GLU A 585 -28.04 -13.05 5.50
N MET A 586 -28.20 -12.11 6.44
CA MET A 586 -28.78 -10.78 6.18
C MET A 586 -27.79 -9.79 5.57
N ALA A 587 -26.53 -9.79 6.02
CA ALA A 587 -25.48 -8.87 5.60
C ALA A 587 -24.24 -9.63 5.10
N PRO A 588 -24.29 -10.28 3.91
CA PRO A 588 -23.20 -11.11 3.41
C PRO A 588 -21.84 -10.41 3.35
N LEU A 589 -21.78 -9.10 3.08
CA LEU A 589 -20.52 -8.36 2.94
C LEU A 589 -19.86 -7.96 4.29
N HIS A 590 -20.40 -8.42 5.42
CA HIS A 590 -19.87 -8.10 6.76
C HIS A 590 -18.68 -8.97 7.14
N LEU A 591 -17.46 -8.50 6.85
CA LEU A 591 -16.20 -9.22 7.09
C LEU A 591 -16.06 -9.74 8.54
N GLU A 592 -16.26 -8.89 9.55
CA GLU A 592 -15.95 -9.24 10.95
C GLU A 592 -16.92 -10.28 11.54
N ALA A 593 -18.18 -10.27 11.09
CA ALA A 593 -19.16 -11.32 11.38
C ALA A 593 -18.75 -12.66 10.74
N ARG A 594 -18.24 -12.65 9.49
CA ARG A 594 -17.70 -13.86 8.83
C ARG A 594 -16.47 -14.41 9.54
N LEU A 595 -15.52 -13.55 9.93
CA LEU A 595 -14.31 -13.96 10.67
C LEU A 595 -14.66 -14.49 12.07
N SER A 596 -15.61 -13.86 12.78
CA SER A 596 -16.12 -14.36 14.07
C SER A 596 -16.88 -15.67 13.92
N LEU A 597 -17.69 -15.83 12.86
CA LEU A 597 -18.37 -17.09 12.56
C LEU A 597 -17.36 -18.21 12.26
N ALA A 598 -16.34 -17.93 11.44
CA ALA A 598 -15.34 -18.92 11.07
C ALA A 598 -14.52 -19.40 12.29
N THR A 599 -14.07 -18.47 13.13
CA THR A 599 -13.32 -18.79 14.37
C THR A 599 -14.17 -19.55 15.39
N LEU A 600 -15.46 -19.19 15.56
CA LEU A 600 -16.39 -19.95 16.40
C LEU A 600 -16.68 -21.36 15.85
N GLN A 601 -16.93 -21.51 14.55
CA GLN A 601 -17.15 -22.84 13.95
C GLN A 601 -15.87 -23.69 14.03
N GLN A 602 -14.67 -23.09 13.93
CA GLN A 602 -13.38 -23.77 14.15
C GLN A 602 -13.25 -24.26 15.60
N GLN A 603 -13.55 -23.41 16.60
CA GLN A 603 -13.56 -23.80 18.03
C GLN A 603 -14.58 -24.91 18.33
N LEU A 604 -15.73 -24.90 17.65
CA LEU A 604 -16.75 -25.96 17.71
C LEU A 604 -16.39 -27.24 16.91
N GLY A 605 -15.21 -27.30 16.29
CA GLY A 605 -14.75 -28.44 15.49
C GLY A 605 -15.42 -28.58 14.11
N ARG A 606 -16.26 -27.62 13.69
CA ARG A 606 -17.12 -27.65 12.50
C ARG A 606 -16.41 -27.06 11.28
N MET A 607 -15.31 -27.69 10.89
CA MET A 607 -14.36 -27.19 9.88
C MET A 607 -15.00 -26.81 8.54
N ASP A 608 -15.93 -27.60 8.01
CA ASP A 608 -16.62 -27.30 6.75
C ASP A 608 -17.44 -26.00 6.83
N ARG A 609 -18.05 -25.71 7.99
CA ARG A 609 -18.82 -24.48 8.21
C ARG A 609 -17.91 -23.27 8.37
N ALA A 610 -16.74 -23.45 8.99
CA ALA A 610 -15.73 -22.40 9.06
C ALA A 610 -15.19 -22.04 7.66
N LEU A 611 -14.90 -23.04 6.82
CA LEU A 611 -14.48 -22.82 5.42
C LEU A 611 -15.59 -22.20 4.56
N LYS A 612 -16.87 -22.53 4.81
CA LYS A 612 -18.01 -21.88 4.14
C LYS A 612 -18.17 -20.41 4.54
N ALA A 613 -17.94 -20.06 5.81
CA ALA A 613 -17.96 -18.67 6.27
C ALA A 613 -16.84 -17.80 5.65
N LEU A 614 -15.78 -18.44 5.13
CA LEU A 614 -14.64 -17.82 4.45
C LEU A 614 -14.68 -17.97 2.92
N GLU A 615 -15.87 -18.11 2.32
CA GLU A 615 -16.08 -18.04 0.86
C GLU A 615 -16.07 -16.58 0.35
N SER A 616 -15.62 -16.38 -0.89
CA SER A 616 -15.44 -15.04 -1.51
C SER A 616 -16.63 -14.11 -1.25
N MET A 617 -16.35 -12.89 -0.77
CA MET A 617 -17.42 -11.91 -0.52
C MET A 617 -17.84 -11.20 -1.81
N TYR A 618 -16.93 -11.11 -2.77
CA TYR A 618 -17.07 -10.32 -3.99
C TYR A 618 -16.84 -11.16 -5.25
N ASP A 619 -17.29 -10.63 -6.39
CA ASP A 619 -16.96 -11.10 -7.73
C ASP A 619 -15.65 -10.47 -8.25
N GLY A 620 -15.12 -11.01 -9.35
CA GLY A 620 -13.83 -10.59 -9.91
C GLY A 620 -13.80 -9.18 -10.52
N GLU A 621 -14.94 -8.60 -10.91
CA GLU A 621 -14.99 -7.24 -11.45
C GLU A 621 -14.99 -6.22 -10.30
N THR A 622 -15.78 -6.45 -9.25
CA THR A 622 -15.74 -5.64 -8.02
C THR A 622 -14.35 -5.63 -7.39
N LEU A 623 -13.69 -6.79 -7.27
CA LEU A 623 -12.32 -6.89 -6.74
C LEU A 623 -11.25 -6.19 -7.61
N ALA A 624 -11.53 -5.97 -8.90
CA ALA A 624 -10.63 -5.25 -9.79
C ALA A 624 -10.81 -3.73 -9.75
N GLN A 625 -11.94 -3.23 -9.24
CA GLN A 625 -12.30 -1.81 -9.22
C GLN A 625 -12.24 -1.20 -7.81
N ASP A 626 -12.80 -1.87 -6.79
CA ASP A 626 -12.84 -1.37 -5.42
C ASP A 626 -11.65 -1.87 -4.57
N SER A 627 -10.83 -0.90 -4.16
CA SER A 627 -9.72 -1.11 -3.23
C SER A 627 -10.17 -1.60 -1.84
N SER A 628 -11.36 -1.21 -1.36
CA SER A 628 -11.89 -1.63 -0.06
C SER A 628 -12.36 -3.08 -0.08
N ALA A 629 -13.10 -3.49 -1.11
CA ALA A 629 -13.46 -4.88 -1.38
C ALA A 629 -12.22 -5.78 -1.44
N ALA A 630 -11.21 -5.40 -2.23
CA ALA A 630 -9.95 -6.15 -2.34
C ALA A 630 -9.25 -6.30 -0.98
N GLN A 631 -9.15 -5.22 -0.17
CA GLN A 631 -8.58 -5.29 1.18
C GLN A 631 -9.34 -6.25 2.12
N LYS A 632 -10.67 -6.27 2.05
CA LYS A 632 -11.51 -7.17 2.88
C LYS A 632 -11.34 -8.63 2.46
N GLU A 633 -11.30 -8.88 1.16
CA GLU A 633 -11.12 -10.23 0.59
C GLU A 633 -9.73 -10.80 0.93
N LEU A 634 -8.67 -9.98 0.89
CA LEU A 634 -7.32 -10.39 1.31
C LEU A 634 -7.29 -10.86 2.79
N LYS A 635 -8.00 -10.16 3.70
CA LYS A 635 -8.13 -10.60 5.11
C LYS A 635 -8.88 -11.93 5.24
N LEU A 636 -9.88 -12.16 4.41
CA LEU A 636 -10.67 -13.41 4.39
C LEU A 636 -9.83 -14.58 3.85
N LEU A 637 -9.12 -14.38 2.73
CA LEU A 637 -8.24 -15.36 2.10
C LEU A 637 -7.08 -15.77 3.01
N LEU A 638 -6.52 -14.84 3.80
CA LEU A 638 -5.49 -15.14 4.79
C LEU A 638 -6.01 -16.11 5.88
N HIS A 639 -7.19 -15.85 6.45
CA HIS A 639 -7.80 -16.77 7.42
C HIS A 639 -8.15 -18.12 6.77
N ARG A 640 -8.62 -18.10 5.51
CA ARG A 640 -8.94 -19.30 4.74
C ARG A 640 -7.71 -20.17 4.52
N SER A 641 -6.60 -19.58 4.07
CA SER A 641 -5.36 -20.32 3.80
C SER A 641 -4.74 -20.89 5.08
N THR A 642 -4.72 -20.12 6.18
CA THR A 642 -4.30 -20.64 7.50
C THR A 642 -5.13 -21.85 7.93
N LEU A 643 -6.46 -21.77 7.81
CA LEU A 643 -7.35 -22.87 8.17
C LEU A 643 -7.15 -24.10 7.27
N LEU A 644 -7.02 -23.93 5.95
CA LEU A 644 -6.75 -25.02 5.00
C LEU A 644 -5.40 -25.69 5.25
N LYS A 645 -4.36 -24.90 5.59
CA LYS A 645 -3.02 -25.41 5.93
C LYS A 645 -3.05 -26.27 7.20
N THR A 646 -3.79 -25.86 8.24
CA THR A 646 -3.96 -26.67 9.47
C THR A 646 -4.74 -27.97 9.25
N GLN A 647 -5.59 -28.04 8.22
CA GLN A 647 -6.31 -29.27 7.82
C GLN A 647 -5.51 -30.16 6.85
N GLY A 648 -4.35 -29.72 6.36
CA GLY A 648 -3.57 -30.44 5.33
C GLY A 648 -4.21 -30.43 3.93
N GLN A 649 -5.21 -29.59 3.68
CA GLN A 649 -5.88 -29.45 2.38
C GLN A 649 -5.01 -28.62 1.41
N MET A 650 -3.89 -29.21 0.99
CA MET A 650 -2.81 -28.49 0.31
C MET A 650 -3.20 -27.92 -1.07
N GLN A 651 -4.10 -28.56 -1.83
CA GLN A 651 -4.55 -27.98 -3.12
C GLN A 651 -5.41 -26.73 -2.90
N ASP A 652 -6.40 -26.81 -2.03
CA ASP A 652 -7.29 -25.68 -1.70
C ASP A 652 -6.52 -24.54 -1.00
N TYR A 653 -5.53 -24.86 -0.17
CA TYR A 653 -4.56 -23.89 0.37
C TYR A 653 -3.82 -23.17 -0.77
N LEU A 654 -3.26 -23.92 -1.73
CA LEU A 654 -2.58 -23.35 -2.88
C LEU A 654 -3.52 -22.50 -3.74
N ASP A 655 -4.79 -22.87 -3.88
CA ASP A 655 -5.78 -22.06 -4.61
C ASP A 655 -6.07 -20.74 -3.89
N ALA A 656 -6.20 -20.74 -2.55
CA ALA A 656 -6.35 -19.52 -1.77
C ALA A 656 -5.09 -18.62 -1.86
N MET A 657 -3.89 -19.22 -1.78
CA MET A 657 -2.61 -18.51 -1.90
C MET A 657 -2.38 -17.94 -3.30
N ILE A 658 -2.65 -18.71 -4.36
CA ILE A 658 -2.57 -18.25 -5.77
C ILE A 658 -3.58 -17.13 -6.01
N THR A 659 -4.81 -17.24 -5.50
CA THR A 659 -5.82 -16.16 -5.58
C THR A 659 -5.27 -14.88 -4.96
N MET A 660 -4.87 -14.94 -3.68
CA MET A 660 -4.31 -13.81 -2.94
C MET A 660 -3.08 -13.19 -3.62
N ILE A 661 -2.13 -14.00 -4.08
CA ILE A 661 -0.94 -13.50 -4.77
C ILE A 661 -1.29 -12.92 -6.14
N SER A 662 -2.28 -13.46 -6.87
CA SER A 662 -2.71 -12.91 -8.15
C SER A 662 -3.42 -11.55 -8.05
N MET A 663 -4.05 -11.26 -6.90
CA MET A 663 -4.56 -9.92 -6.59
C MET A 663 -3.42 -8.93 -6.30
N LEU A 664 -2.36 -9.37 -5.61
CA LEU A 664 -1.25 -8.53 -5.18
C LEU A 664 -0.21 -8.28 -6.29
N LEU A 665 0.18 -9.32 -7.03
CA LEU A 665 1.13 -9.26 -8.15
C LEU A 665 0.48 -9.00 -9.51
N LYS A 666 -0.79 -8.53 -9.57
CA LYS A 666 -1.56 -8.42 -10.82
C LYS A 666 -0.79 -7.83 -12.01
N VAL A 667 -0.08 -6.71 -11.79
CA VAL A 667 0.72 -6.01 -12.83
C VAL A 667 1.99 -6.80 -13.18
N ALA A 668 2.70 -7.33 -12.19
CA ALA A 668 3.94 -8.08 -12.38
C ALA A 668 3.69 -9.45 -13.06
N MET A 669 2.59 -10.13 -12.74
CA MET A 669 2.12 -11.33 -13.44
C MET A 669 1.77 -11.03 -14.91
N GLN A 670 1.15 -9.87 -15.20
CA GLN A 670 0.90 -9.45 -16.58
C GLN A 670 2.20 -9.21 -17.36
N ARG A 671 3.23 -8.59 -16.75
CA ARG A 671 4.56 -8.44 -17.37
C ARG A 671 5.26 -9.79 -17.60
N ALA A 672 5.24 -10.68 -16.62
CA ALA A 672 5.81 -12.02 -16.71
C ALA A 672 5.02 -12.97 -17.65
N MET A 673 3.90 -12.53 -18.23
CA MET A 673 2.96 -13.30 -19.04
C MET A 673 2.34 -14.50 -18.32
N VAL A 674 2.13 -14.42 -17.01
CA VAL A 674 1.55 -15.50 -16.20
C VAL A 674 0.08 -15.22 -15.90
N CYS A 675 -0.79 -16.19 -16.20
CA CYS A 675 -2.21 -16.14 -15.88
C CYS A 675 -2.63 -17.29 -14.96
N VAL A 676 -3.70 -17.08 -14.20
CA VAL A 676 -4.35 -18.13 -13.41
C VAL A 676 -5.43 -18.80 -14.27
N ARG A 677 -5.42 -20.13 -14.34
CA ARG A 677 -6.44 -20.94 -15.03
C ARG A 677 -7.04 -21.99 -14.09
N SER A 678 -8.34 -22.23 -14.19
CA SER A 678 -9.00 -23.31 -13.45
C SER A 678 -8.89 -24.63 -14.22
N VAL A 679 -8.48 -25.70 -13.52
CA VAL A 679 -8.31 -27.06 -14.06
C VAL A 679 -9.06 -28.05 -13.16
N THR A 680 -9.79 -28.98 -13.77
CA THR A 680 -10.53 -30.00 -13.02
C THR A 680 -9.64 -31.20 -12.68
N LEU A 681 -9.56 -31.55 -11.40
CA LEU A 681 -8.74 -32.62 -10.84
C LEU A 681 -9.59 -33.41 -9.84
N GLY A 682 -9.71 -34.73 -10.00
CA GLY A 682 -10.56 -35.58 -9.16
C GLY A 682 -12.07 -35.28 -9.19
N GLY A 683 -12.51 -34.30 -9.99
CA GLY A 683 -13.88 -33.76 -10.00
C GLY A 683 -14.03 -32.40 -9.33
N GLN A 684 -13.03 -31.95 -8.56
CA GLN A 684 -12.94 -30.60 -8.01
C GLN A 684 -12.18 -29.67 -8.97
N LYS A 685 -12.36 -28.35 -8.83
CA LYS A 685 -11.67 -27.32 -9.62
C LYS A 685 -10.56 -26.71 -8.78
N HIS A 686 -9.34 -26.77 -9.29
CA HIS A 686 -8.16 -26.13 -8.69
C HIS A 686 -7.54 -25.11 -9.64
N LEU A 687 -6.74 -24.19 -9.09
CA LEU A 687 -6.09 -23.12 -9.83
C LEU A 687 -4.67 -23.53 -10.24
N ARG A 688 -4.26 -23.09 -11.43
CA ARG A 688 -2.96 -23.36 -12.03
C ARG A 688 -2.36 -22.10 -12.64
N LEU A 689 -1.06 -21.90 -12.44
CA LEU A 689 -0.30 -20.85 -13.12
C LEU A 689 0.11 -21.34 -14.51
N VAL A 690 -0.14 -20.53 -15.54
CA VAL A 690 0.13 -20.88 -16.94
C VAL A 690 0.71 -19.67 -17.68
N LYS A 691 1.82 -19.86 -18.40
CA LYS A 691 2.43 -18.81 -19.23
C LYS A 691 1.65 -18.63 -20.53
N VAL A 692 1.42 -17.38 -20.91
CA VAL A 692 0.73 -16.95 -22.14
C VAL A 692 1.78 -16.62 -23.20
N GLN A 693 1.52 -16.99 -24.46
CA GLN A 693 2.45 -16.76 -25.58
C GLN A 693 1.91 -15.74 -26.60
N ASP A 694 0.57 -15.58 -26.69
CA ASP A 694 -0.10 -14.88 -27.80
C ASP A 694 -0.67 -13.49 -27.43
N VAL A 695 -0.26 -12.91 -26.30
CA VAL A 695 -0.77 -11.61 -25.80
C VAL A 695 0.39 -10.65 -25.65
N GLN A 696 0.34 -9.51 -26.37
CA GLN A 696 1.22 -8.38 -26.08
C GLN A 696 0.74 -7.65 -24.82
N PRO A 697 1.63 -7.13 -23.97
CA PRO A 697 1.21 -6.45 -22.74
C PRO A 697 0.76 -5.03 -23.09
N GLU A 698 -0.52 -4.72 -22.88
CA GLU A 698 -1.09 -3.37 -23.08
C GLU A 698 -0.62 -2.32 -22.03
N ILE A 699 0.54 -2.55 -21.40
CA ILE A 699 1.11 -1.71 -20.34
C ILE A 699 2.11 -0.74 -20.99
N ALA A 700 1.60 0.35 -21.55
CA ALA A 700 2.41 1.34 -22.26
C ALA A 700 3.38 2.13 -21.36
N ASP A 701 3.04 2.33 -20.08
CA ASP A 701 3.73 3.27 -19.20
C ASP A 701 4.61 2.62 -18.14
N HIS A 702 5.91 2.98 -18.15
CA HIS A 702 6.82 2.73 -17.04
C HIS A 702 6.38 3.41 -15.73
N GLU A 703 5.63 4.52 -15.79
CA GLU A 703 5.06 5.17 -14.59
C GLU A 703 4.11 4.24 -13.81
N SER A 704 3.47 3.28 -14.48
CA SER A 704 2.62 2.28 -13.83
C SER A 704 3.39 1.36 -12.87
N ALA A 705 4.73 1.27 -12.97
CA ALA A 705 5.57 0.56 -12.01
C ALA A 705 5.72 1.32 -10.68
N TYR A 706 5.79 2.65 -10.72
CA TYR A 706 5.92 3.47 -9.50
C TYR A 706 4.63 3.52 -8.68
N MET A 707 3.49 3.24 -9.33
CA MET A 707 2.16 3.17 -8.73
C MET A 707 1.73 1.73 -8.39
N ASP A 708 2.70 0.81 -8.21
CA ASP A 708 2.44 -0.54 -7.67
C ASP A 708 1.64 -0.45 -6.36
N ASN A 709 0.67 -1.35 -6.18
CA ASN A 709 -0.55 -1.12 -5.37
C ASN A 709 -0.37 -1.01 -3.83
N MET A 710 0.83 -0.76 -3.31
CA MET A 710 1.13 -0.51 -1.89
C MET A 710 0.09 0.40 -1.21
N CYS A 711 -0.20 1.58 -1.78
CA CYS A 711 -1.19 2.52 -1.23
C CYS A 711 -2.65 2.02 -1.29
N LYS A 712 -2.95 0.98 -2.06
CA LYS A 712 -4.29 0.36 -2.18
C LYS A 712 -4.42 -0.93 -1.37
N THR A 713 -3.34 -1.59 -0.96
CA THR A 713 -3.36 -2.87 -0.23
C THR A 713 -2.61 -2.82 1.10
N ASN A 714 -2.77 -1.74 1.87
CA ASN A 714 -2.26 -1.50 3.24
C ASN A 714 -2.77 -2.48 4.33
N VAL A 715 -3.07 -3.74 3.97
CA VAL A 715 -3.56 -4.80 4.88
C VAL A 715 -2.43 -5.67 5.42
N LEU A 716 -1.30 -5.73 4.72
CA LEU A 716 -0.13 -6.55 5.00
C LEU A 716 1.13 -5.68 4.93
N SER A 717 2.13 -5.98 5.77
CA SER A 717 3.47 -5.38 5.64
C SER A 717 4.24 -5.95 4.44
N LYS A 718 5.38 -5.35 4.11
CA LYS A 718 6.31 -5.85 3.07
C LYS A 718 7.01 -7.16 3.50
N GLU A 719 6.92 -7.47 4.78
CA GLU A 719 7.47 -8.61 5.47
C GLU A 719 6.47 -9.76 5.42
N ASP A 720 5.22 -9.55 5.90
CA ASP A 720 4.12 -10.53 5.78
C ASP A 720 3.93 -10.98 4.32
N TRP A 721 3.97 -10.02 3.38
CA TRP A 721 3.77 -10.32 1.98
C TRP A 721 4.89 -11.19 1.37
N TRP A 722 6.13 -11.01 1.84
CA TRP A 722 7.27 -11.86 1.47
C TRP A 722 7.14 -13.27 2.07
N GLU A 723 6.75 -13.38 3.34
CA GLU A 723 6.49 -14.68 3.98
C GLU A 723 5.35 -15.45 3.31
N LEU A 724 4.30 -14.76 2.84
CA LEU A 724 3.21 -15.37 2.09
C LEU A 724 3.65 -15.86 0.70
N LEU A 725 4.51 -15.10 -0.01
CA LEU A 725 5.09 -15.57 -1.27
C LEU A 725 5.95 -16.82 -1.05
N LEU A 726 6.87 -16.80 -0.09
CA LEU A 726 7.70 -17.97 0.25
C LEU A 726 6.84 -19.17 0.68
N SER A 727 5.80 -18.94 1.49
CA SER A 727 4.85 -19.99 1.92
C SER A 727 4.03 -20.59 0.78
N CYS A 728 3.84 -19.87 -0.33
CA CYS A 728 3.23 -20.40 -1.55
C CYS A 728 4.24 -21.19 -2.40
N LEU A 729 5.45 -20.64 -2.59
CA LEU A 729 6.54 -21.30 -3.31
C LEU A 729 6.91 -22.65 -2.67
N GLN A 730 7.04 -22.69 -1.34
CA GLN A 730 7.27 -23.92 -0.58
C GLN A 730 6.15 -24.94 -0.80
N GLY A 731 4.88 -24.55 -0.68
CA GLY A 731 3.74 -25.43 -0.94
C GLY A 731 3.67 -25.95 -2.38
N LEU A 732 4.04 -25.15 -3.37
CA LEU A 732 4.16 -25.59 -4.77
C LEU A 732 5.27 -26.64 -4.91
N CYS A 733 6.43 -26.46 -4.27
CA CYS A 733 7.52 -27.43 -4.26
C CYS A 733 7.15 -28.74 -3.52
N GLU A 734 6.45 -28.68 -2.39
CA GLU A 734 5.95 -29.86 -1.66
C GLU A 734 5.00 -30.71 -2.53
N VAL A 735 4.12 -30.07 -3.29
CA VAL A 735 3.19 -30.71 -4.24
C VAL A 735 3.87 -31.04 -5.59
N LYS A 736 5.18 -30.75 -5.73
CA LYS A 736 6.00 -30.96 -6.95
C LYS A 736 5.50 -30.20 -8.18
N ARG A 737 4.83 -29.06 -7.97
CA ARG A 737 4.35 -28.11 -9.00
C ARG A 737 5.48 -27.15 -9.42
N TYR A 738 6.65 -27.69 -9.76
CA TYR A 738 7.89 -26.92 -9.92
C TYR A 738 7.84 -25.90 -11.07
N GLU A 739 7.19 -26.23 -12.19
CA GLU A 739 6.95 -25.28 -13.29
C GLU A 739 6.18 -24.04 -12.79
N GLU A 740 5.13 -24.25 -11.99
CA GLU A 740 4.30 -23.17 -11.44
C GLU A 740 5.06 -22.36 -10.38
N ALA A 741 5.91 -23.00 -9.57
CA ALA A 741 6.81 -22.31 -8.66
C ALA A 741 7.77 -21.38 -9.43
N ASN A 742 8.34 -21.86 -10.55
CA ASN A 742 9.15 -21.02 -11.42
C ASN A 742 8.35 -19.87 -12.06
N LEU A 743 7.10 -20.10 -12.52
CA LEU A 743 6.27 -19.01 -13.05
C LEU A 743 5.92 -17.95 -11.99
N LEU A 744 5.78 -18.38 -10.73
CA LEU A 744 5.57 -17.47 -9.61
C LEU A 744 6.85 -16.69 -9.25
N VAL A 745 8.03 -17.29 -9.38
CA VAL A 745 9.34 -16.60 -9.28
C VAL A 745 9.51 -15.59 -10.41
N GLU A 746 9.26 -15.96 -11.67
CA GLU A 746 9.28 -15.04 -12.82
C GLU A 746 8.35 -13.83 -12.56
N SER A 747 7.14 -14.08 -12.03
CA SER A 747 6.17 -13.04 -11.67
C SER A 747 6.60 -12.16 -10.48
N ALA A 748 7.39 -12.69 -9.54
CA ALA A 748 7.86 -11.94 -8.38
C ALA A 748 9.11 -11.09 -8.68
N MET A 749 9.91 -11.49 -9.69
CA MET A 749 11.07 -10.72 -10.16
C MET A 749 10.68 -9.45 -10.91
N GLU A 750 9.52 -9.45 -11.59
CA GLU A 750 8.92 -8.27 -12.24
C GLU A 750 8.36 -7.23 -11.24
N PHE A 751 8.37 -7.50 -9.93
CA PHE A 751 7.86 -6.60 -8.90
C PHE A 751 8.97 -5.73 -8.29
N TYR A 752 8.83 -4.41 -8.46
CA TYR A 752 9.92 -3.46 -8.19
C TYR A 752 10.47 -3.52 -6.75
N SER A 753 9.60 -3.61 -5.74
CA SER A 753 10.05 -3.63 -4.32
C SER A 753 10.69 -4.96 -3.88
N PHE A 754 10.71 -6.00 -4.72
CA PHE A 754 11.52 -7.20 -4.53
C PHE A 754 12.80 -7.16 -5.38
N TYR A 755 12.71 -6.64 -6.61
CA TYR A 755 13.87 -6.49 -7.50
C TYR A 755 14.97 -5.61 -6.90
N ASP A 756 14.61 -4.46 -6.32
CA ASP A 756 15.52 -3.53 -5.66
C ASP A 756 16.17 -4.13 -4.39
N ASN A 757 15.46 -5.04 -3.71
CA ASN A 757 15.91 -5.66 -2.47
C ASN A 757 16.83 -6.86 -2.77
N LYS A 758 18.12 -6.55 -3.02
CA LYS A 758 19.19 -7.52 -3.40
C LYS A 758 19.13 -8.90 -2.69
N PRO A 759 19.01 -9.04 -1.36
CA PRO A 759 18.91 -10.36 -0.73
C PRO A 759 17.61 -11.10 -1.07
N LYS A 760 16.44 -10.43 -1.09
CA LYS A 760 15.17 -11.05 -1.53
C LYS A 760 15.25 -11.52 -2.99
N ARG A 761 15.84 -10.71 -3.87
CA ARG A 761 16.11 -11.09 -5.27
C ARG A 761 16.99 -12.35 -5.36
N LYS A 762 18.09 -12.45 -4.61
CA LYS A 762 18.97 -13.63 -4.61
C LYS A 762 18.28 -14.90 -4.09
N GLU A 763 17.36 -14.76 -3.13
CA GLU A 763 16.55 -15.88 -2.65
C GLU A 763 15.55 -16.35 -3.74
N LEU A 764 14.91 -15.43 -4.48
CA LEU A 764 14.10 -15.78 -5.64
C LEU A 764 14.91 -16.46 -6.76
N GLU A 765 16.11 -15.96 -7.08
CA GLU A 765 17.01 -16.58 -8.07
C GLU A 765 17.38 -18.03 -7.68
N PHE A 766 17.67 -18.27 -6.40
CA PHE A 766 17.95 -19.61 -5.89
C PHE A 766 16.74 -20.55 -5.94
N ILE A 767 15.53 -20.05 -5.61
CA ILE A 767 14.29 -20.83 -5.69
C ILE A 767 13.92 -21.14 -7.16
N GLY A 768 14.10 -20.18 -8.08
CA GLY A 768 13.90 -20.36 -9.52
C GLY A 768 14.85 -21.40 -10.12
N LEU A 769 16.14 -21.32 -9.81
CA LEU A 769 17.14 -22.32 -10.18
C LEU A 769 16.79 -23.71 -9.62
N SER A 770 16.45 -23.80 -8.33
CA SER A 770 16.08 -25.07 -7.70
C SER A 770 14.83 -25.69 -8.34
N SER A 771 13.81 -24.88 -8.60
CA SER A 771 12.57 -25.31 -9.26
C SER A 771 12.80 -25.80 -10.68
N THR A 772 13.60 -25.08 -11.48
CA THR A 772 13.89 -25.46 -12.88
C THR A 772 14.74 -26.72 -12.99
N VAL A 773 15.73 -26.91 -12.11
CA VAL A 773 16.51 -28.16 -12.03
C VAL A 773 15.62 -29.35 -11.64
N LEU A 774 14.72 -29.18 -10.65
CA LEU A 774 13.78 -30.22 -10.23
C LEU A 774 12.68 -30.51 -11.27
N ASN A 775 12.36 -29.55 -12.13
CA ASN A 775 11.46 -29.71 -13.29
C ASN A 775 12.16 -30.27 -14.53
N HIS A 776 13.49 -30.48 -14.48
CA HIS A 776 14.36 -30.83 -15.61
C HIS A 776 14.36 -29.81 -16.78
N ASP A 777 13.99 -28.56 -16.52
CA ASP A 777 14.15 -27.44 -17.47
C ASP A 777 15.59 -26.89 -17.37
N PHE A 778 16.51 -27.62 -18.01
CA PHE A 778 17.93 -27.25 -18.03
C PHE A 778 18.21 -25.97 -18.83
N TYR A 779 17.27 -25.50 -19.67
CA TYR A 779 17.43 -24.24 -20.40
C TYR A 779 17.23 -23.04 -19.48
N LYS A 780 16.13 -23.01 -18.71
CA LYS A 780 15.93 -21.97 -17.68
C LYS A 780 16.94 -22.07 -16.55
N ALA A 781 17.26 -23.30 -16.09
CA ALA A 781 18.27 -23.51 -15.06
C ALA A 781 19.63 -22.91 -15.47
N TYR A 782 20.06 -23.11 -16.73
CA TYR A 782 21.28 -22.51 -17.28
C TYR A 782 21.26 -20.98 -17.20
N ASN A 783 20.12 -20.36 -17.55
CA ASN A 783 20.00 -18.90 -17.51
C ASN A 783 20.12 -18.34 -16.08
N TYR A 784 19.48 -18.96 -15.08
CA TYR A 784 19.64 -18.56 -13.67
C TYR A 784 21.09 -18.72 -13.19
N ILE A 785 21.68 -19.91 -13.32
CA ILE A 785 23.04 -20.15 -12.78
C ILE A 785 24.10 -19.31 -13.51
N ARG A 786 23.91 -18.98 -14.79
CA ARG A 786 24.77 -18.04 -15.53
C ARG A 786 24.79 -16.65 -14.88
N LEU A 787 23.63 -16.12 -14.49
CA LEU A 787 23.52 -14.81 -13.83
C LEU A 787 24.12 -14.85 -12.42
N MET A 788 23.79 -15.85 -11.62
CA MET A 788 24.32 -16.02 -10.26
C MET A 788 25.86 -16.17 -10.25
N ILE A 789 26.44 -16.77 -11.29
CA ILE A 789 27.90 -16.85 -11.48
C ILE A 789 28.51 -15.50 -11.85
N ILE A 790 27.89 -14.71 -12.75
CA ILE A 790 28.42 -13.39 -13.13
C ILE A 790 28.61 -12.49 -11.90
N GLU A 791 27.69 -12.55 -10.94
CA GLU A 791 27.81 -11.80 -9.69
C GLU A 791 28.79 -12.39 -8.66
N ASN A 792 29.08 -13.70 -8.69
CA ASN A 792 29.79 -14.39 -7.60
C ASN A 792 30.76 -15.47 -8.16
N VAL A 793 31.66 -15.06 -9.06
CA VAL A 793 32.54 -15.95 -9.85
C VAL A 793 33.40 -16.90 -9.00
N ASP A 794 33.76 -16.52 -7.78
CA ASP A 794 34.69 -17.29 -6.94
C ASP A 794 34.04 -18.40 -6.10
N LEU A 795 32.71 -18.55 -6.11
CA LEU A 795 32.00 -19.60 -5.36
C LEU A 795 32.03 -20.95 -6.12
N PRO A 796 32.78 -21.99 -5.68
CA PRO A 796 32.88 -23.25 -6.42
C PRO A 796 31.56 -24.03 -6.45
N GLN A 797 30.65 -23.77 -5.50
CA GLN A 797 29.33 -24.38 -5.45
C GLN A 797 28.50 -24.04 -6.69
N TYR A 798 28.57 -22.78 -7.16
CA TYR A 798 27.84 -22.37 -8.36
C TYR A 798 28.42 -23.01 -9.62
N TRP A 799 29.76 -23.11 -9.74
CA TRP A 799 30.39 -23.85 -10.83
C TRP A 799 30.07 -25.35 -10.83
N ASN A 800 29.90 -25.97 -9.65
CA ASN A 800 29.45 -27.35 -9.55
C ASN A 800 28.01 -27.53 -10.05
N VAL A 801 27.08 -26.63 -9.67
CA VAL A 801 25.69 -26.66 -10.16
C VAL A 801 25.63 -26.37 -11.67
N PHE A 802 26.39 -25.37 -12.14
CA PHE A 802 26.54 -25.07 -13.56
C PHE A 802 26.99 -26.30 -14.34
N ASN A 803 28.02 -27.01 -13.87
CA ASN A 803 28.52 -28.22 -14.52
C ASN A 803 27.46 -29.32 -14.62
N GLN A 804 26.68 -29.55 -13.55
CA GLN A 804 25.57 -30.53 -13.55
C GLN A 804 24.46 -30.13 -14.56
N VAL A 805 24.11 -28.84 -14.61
CA VAL A 805 23.16 -28.31 -15.59
C VAL A 805 23.70 -28.47 -17.02
N THR A 806 24.97 -28.12 -17.28
CA THR A 806 25.56 -28.23 -18.62
C THR A 806 25.73 -29.66 -19.10
N ILE A 807 26.07 -30.60 -18.22
CA ILE A 807 26.16 -32.04 -18.53
C ILE A 807 24.77 -32.61 -18.87
N SER A 808 23.72 -32.13 -18.21
CA SER A 808 22.34 -32.56 -18.45
C SER A 808 21.71 -31.87 -19.67
N SER A 809 22.16 -30.67 -20.02
CA SER A 809 21.72 -29.91 -21.19
C SER A 809 22.36 -30.43 -22.48
N GLN A 810 21.62 -30.41 -23.59
CA GLN A 810 22.18 -30.71 -24.92
C GLN A 810 22.79 -29.47 -25.61
N HIS A 811 22.94 -28.34 -24.90
CA HIS A 811 23.28 -27.05 -25.50
C HIS A 811 24.73 -26.62 -25.27
N GLN A 812 25.50 -26.47 -26.35
CA GLN A 812 26.91 -26.06 -26.32
C GLN A 812 27.15 -24.57 -26.01
N ARG A 813 26.09 -23.77 -25.82
CA ARG A 813 26.16 -22.30 -25.57
C ARG A 813 27.07 -21.93 -24.39
N HIS A 814 27.24 -22.83 -23.42
CA HIS A 814 28.09 -22.63 -22.25
C HIS A 814 29.58 -22.40 -22.56
N HIS A 815 30.10 -22.84 -23.72
CA HIS A 815 31.52 -22.71 -24.04
C HIS A 815 31.97 -21.25 -24.23
N ARG A 816 31.23 -20.45 -25.02
CA ARG A 816 31.51 -19.01 -25.22
C ARG A 816 31.47 -18.24 -23.88
N PHE A 817 30.54 -18.59 -22.99
CA PHE A 817 30.46 -18.03 -21.64
C PHE A 817 31.70 -18.36 -20.79
N CYS A 818 32.09 -19.64 -20.71
CA CYS A 818 33.27 -20.05 -19.95
C CYS A 818 34.55 -19.37 -20.43
N LEU A 819 34.74 -19.23 -21.75
CA LEU A 819 35.91 -18.53 -22.32
C LEU A 819 35.91 -17.03 -21.97
N ARG A 820 34.78 -16.33 -22.14
CA ARG A 820 34.65 -14.91 -21.76
C ARG A 820 34.96 -14.69 -20.27
N GLN A 821 34.52 -15.59 -19.40
CA GLN A 821 34.78 -15.49 -17.96
C GLN A 821 36.23 -15.85 -17.59
N LEU A 822 36.85 -16.85 -18.24
CA LEU A 822 38.26 -17.17 -18.01
C LEU A 822 39.20 -16.03 -18.44
N LEU A 823 38.83 -15.24 -19.46
CA LEU A 823 39.58 -14.03 -19.85
C LEU A 823 39.50 -12.91 -18.81
N LYS A 824 38.39 -12.80 -18.06
CA LYS A 824 38.24 -11.85 -16.95
C LYS A 824 38.87 -12.35 -15.64
N HIS A 825 38.81 -13.66 -15.39
CA HIS A 825 39.20 -14.30 -14.13
C HIS A 825 40.19 -15.48 -14.39
N PRO A 826 41.41 -15.20 -14.87
CA PRO A 826 42.35 -16.23 -15.34
C PRO A 826 42.86 -17.16 -14.24
N ASP A 827 42.89 -16.70 -12.98
CA ASP A 827 43.33 -17.49 -11.82
C ASP A 827 42.21 -18.36 -11.21
N ASN A 828 40.96 -18.24 -11.68
CA ASN A 828 39.85 -19.00 -11.13
C ASN A 828 39.96 -20.49 -11.50
N HIS A 829 40.19 -21.32 -10.48
CA HIS A 829 40.48 -22.74 -10.64
C HIS A 829 39.35 -23.52 -11.33
N ALA A 830 38.08 -23.24 -11.00
CA ALA A 830 36.93 -23.94 -11.57
C ALA A 830 36.77 -23.62 -13.07
N LEU A 831 36.92 -22.35 -13.46
CA LEU A 831 36.93 -21.91 -14.85
C LEU A 831 38.04 -22.57 -15.68
N CYS A 832 39.25 -22.66 -15.13
CA CYS A 832 40.38 -23.33 -15.79
C CYS A 832 40.06 -24.82 -16.07
N VAL A 833 39.55 -25.56 -15.08
CA VAL A 833 39.18 -26.98 -15.23
C VAL A 833 38.01 -27.17 -16.20
N LEU A 834 36.95 -26.35 -16.12
CA LEU A 834 35.80 -26.41 -17.03
C LEU A 834 36.19 -26.03 -18.47
N SER A 835 37.08 -25.06 -18.67
CA SER A 835 37.65 -24.76 -19.99
C SER A 835 38.48 -25.94 -20.53
N GLY A 836 39.20 -26.66 -19.66
CA GLY A 836 39.87 -27.92 -20.00
C GLY A 836 38.89 -29.01 -20.46
N HIS A 837 37.78 -29.19 -19.74
CA HIS A 837 36.73 -30.14 -20.12
C HIS A 837 36.10 -29.79 -21.49
N ASN A 838 35.73 -28.53 -21.70
CA ASN A 838 35.19 -28.06 -22.97
C ASN A 838 36.17 -28.30 -24.14
N ALA A 839 37.46 -28.00 -23.95
CA ALA A 839 38.50 -28.24 -24.95
C ALA A 839 38.81 -29.73 -25.18
N MET A 840 38.55 -30.60 -24.20
CA MET A 840 38.65 -32.06 -24.36
C MET A 840 37.47 -32.59 -25.18
N VAL A 841 36.25 -32.10 -24.92
CA VAL A 841 35.03 -32.49 -25.66
C VAL A 841 35.07 -32.02 -27.11
N SER A 842 35.61 -30.83 -27.39
CA SER A 842 35.80 -30.33 -28.77
C SER A 842 36.99 -30.95 -29.53
N GLY A 843 37.66 -31.96 -28.96
CA GLY A 843 38.82 -32.60 -29.59
C GLY A 843 40.10 -31.76 -29.59
N SER A 844 40.08 -30.56 -29.01
CA SER A 844 41.20 -29.62 -28.91
C SER A 844 42.20 -30.01 -27.81
N PHE A 845 42.68 -31.25 -27.84
CA PHE A 845 43.47 -31.87 -26.76
C PHE A 845 44.74 -31.09 -26.37
N LYS A 846 45.40 -30.39 -27.32
CA LYS A 846 46.54 -29.50 -27.01
C LYS A 846 46.15 -28.35 -26.06
N HIS A 847 45.00 -27.73 -26.28
CA HIS A 847 44.46 -26.66 -25.42
C HIS A 847 43.97 -27.21 -24.08
N ALA A 848 43.29 -28.36 -24.10
CA ALA A 848 42.87 -29.06 -22.88
C ALA A 848 44.07 -29.40 -21.98
N LEU A 849 45.16 -29.93 -22.56
CA LEU A 849 46.39 -30.24 -21.84
C LEU A 849 47.00 -28.99 -21.18
N GLY A 850 46.99 -27.84 -21.86
CA GLY A 850 47.46 -26.57 -21.29
C GLY A 850 46.66 -26.15 -20.05
N GLN A 851 45.34 -26.25 -20.10
CA GLN A 851 44.46 -25.92 -18.96
C GLN A 851 44.63 -26.92 -17.80
N TYR A 852 44.65 -28.23 -18.06
CA TYR A 852 44.86 -29.21 -17.00
C TYR A 852 46.27 -29.15 -16.40
N ALA A 853 47.30 -28.80 -17.18
CA ALA A 853 48.65 -28.55 -16.67
C ALA A 853 48.70 -27.32 -15.76
N GLN A 854 47.93 -26.26 -16.05
CA GLN A 854 47.78 -25.10 -15.17
C GLN A 854 47.07 -25.49 -13.86
N ALA A 855 45.95 -26.23 -13.92
CA ALA A 855 45.25 -26.73 -12.74
C ALA A 855 46.09 -27.71 -11.90
N LEU A 856 46.93 -28.54 -12.55
CA LEU A 856 47.89 -29.40 -11.88
C LEU A 856 49.01 -28.60 -11.21
N ARG A 857 49.47 -27.49 -11.83
CA ARG A 857 50.49 -26.60 -11.27
C ARG A 857 50.01 -25.86 -10.02
N THR A 858 48.74 -25.48 -9.93
CA THR A 858 48.17 -24.86 -8.73
C THR A 858 47.83 -25.87 -7.63
N HIS A 859 47.37 -27.07 -8.00
CA HIS A 859 46.99 -28.12 -7.04
C HIS A 859 47.63 -29.48 -7.39
N PRO A 860 48.93 -29.67 -7.10
CA PRO A 860 49.72 -30.84 -7.49
C PRO A 860 49.44 -32.12 -6.68
N GLU A 861 48.60 -32.06 -5.64
CA GLU A 861 48.15 -33.24 -4.88
C GLU A 861 46.71 -33.67 -5.24
N ASN A 862 46.01 -32.97 -6.14
CA ASN A 862 44.67 -33.37 -6.57
C ASN A 862 44.76 -34.59 -7.53
N PRO A 863 44.17 -35.76 -7.19
CA PRO A 863 44.21 -36.92 -8.07
C PRO A 863 43.55 -36.68 -9.43
N LEU A 864 42.48 -35.88 -9.47
CA LEU A 864 41.68 -35.68 -10.69
C LEU A 864 42.47 -34.95 -11.78
N HIS A 865 43.36 -34.02 -11.43
CA HIS A 865 44.19 -33.31 -12.41
C HIS A 865 45.15 -34.27 -13.13
N HIS A 866 45.71 -35.23 -12.41
CA HIS A 866 46.53 -36.29 -12.98
C HIS A 866 45.72 -37.21 -13.90
N LEU A 867 44.46 -37.53 -13.54
CA LEU A 867 43.55 -38.29 -14.39
C LEU A 867 43.24 -37.52 -15.69
N TYR A 868 42.90 -36.23 -15.62
CA TYR A 868 42.58 -35.41 -16.79
C TYR A 868 43.79 -35.25 -17.74
N VAL A 869 44.98 -34.98 -17.18
CA VAL A 869 46.24 -34.92 -17.95
C VAL A 869 46.54 -36.28 -18.60
N GLY A 870 46.44 -37.38 -17.85
CA GLY A 870 46.66 -38.74 -18.35
C GLY A 870 45.70 -39.13 -19.49
N LEU A 871 44.40 -38.87 -19.31
CA LEU A 871 43.37 -39.05 -20.34
C LEU A 871 43.67 -38.23 -21.59
N THR A 872 44.11 -36.98 -21.44
CA THR A 872 44.43 -36.11 -22.58
C THR A 872 45.55 -36.72 -23.45
N TYR A 873 46.60 -37.30 -22.85
CA TYR A 873 47.62 -38.02 -23.62
C TYR A 873 47.09 -39.28 -24.32
N PHE A 874 46.21 -40.05 -23.68
CA PHE A 874 45.59 -41.22 -24.34
C PHE A 874 44.69 -40.82 -25.52
N HIS A 875 43.97 -39.71 -25.42
CA HIS A 875 43.17 -39.16 -26.51
C HIS A 875 44.05 -38.61 -27.65
N MET A 876 45.13 -37.89 -27.34
CA MET A 876 46.14 -37.48 -28.33
C MET A 876 46.79 -38.68 -29.02
N ALA A 877 47.13 -39.74 -28.29
CA ALA A 877 47.68 -40.98 -28.86
C ALA A 877 46.68 -41.70 -29.79
N ALA A 878 45.38 -41.60 -29.49
CA ALA A 878 44.30 -42.21 -30.27
C ALA A 878 43.93 -41.44 -31.56
N GLN A 879 44.45 -40.23 -31.78
CA GLN A 879 44.24 -39.50 -33.04
C GLN A 879 44.83 -40.27 -34.24
N LYS A 880 44.30 -40.04 -35.45
CA LYS A 880 44.65 -40.79 -36.67
C LYS A 880 46.15 -40.71 -37.00
N TYR A 881 46.70 -39.49 -37.05
CA TYR A 881 48.08 -39.19 -37.43
C TYR A 881 48.87 -38.69 -36.21
N VAL A 882 49.82 -39.49 -35.71
CA VAL A 882 50.55 -39.21 -34.46
C VAL A 882 51.98 -39.76 -34.53
N ALA A 883 52.97 -38.89 -34.74
CA ALA A 883 54.37 -39.30 -34.95
C ALA A 883 55.01 -40.01 -33.73
N LYS A 884 54.65 -39.62 -32.49
CA LYS A 884 55.24 -40.16 -31.25
C LYS A 884 54.22 -40.91 -30.37
N ARG A 885 53.29 -41.66 -30.99
CA ARG A 885 52.15 -42.34 -30.32
C ARG A 885 52.54 -43.12 -29.05
N HIS A 886 53.60 -43.94 -29.09
CA HIS A 886 54.03 -44.74 -27.95
C HIS A 886 54.55 -43.91 -26.76
N ALA A 887 55.19 -42.76 -27.01
CA ALA A 887 55.66 -41.87 -25.94
C ALA A 887 54.49 -41.19 -25.22
N LEU A 888 53.47 -40.76 -25.95
CA LEU A 888 52.23 -40.21 -25.37
C LEU A 888 51.50 -41.25 -24.52
N ILE A 889 51.42 -42.50 -24.97
CA ILE A 889 50.82 -43.60 -24.17
C ILE A 889 51.59 -43.81 -22.86
N LEU A 890 52.93 -43.79 -22.90
CA LEU A 890 53.75 -43.92 -21.70
C LEU A 890 53.54 -42.74 -20.73
N GLN A 891 53.53 -41.51 -21.23
CA GLN A 891 53.22 -40.30 -20.44
C GLN A 891 51.82 -40.39 -19.82
N GLY A 892 50.81 -40.80 -20.58
CA GLY A 892 49.45 -41.04 -20.10
C GLY A 892 49.41 -42.04 -18.93
N PHE A 893 50.15 -43.15 -19.03
CA PHE A 893 50.25 -44.11 -17.92
C PHE A 893 51.04 -43.59 -16.72
N THR A 894 52.07 -42.73 -16.88
CA THR A 894 52.77 -42.09 -15.76
C THR A 894 51.81 -41.24 -14.93
N PHE A 895 51.02 -40.36 -15.57
CA PHE A 895 50.03 -39.55 -14.87
C PHE A 895 48.88 -40.39 -14.29
N LEU A 896 48.42 -41.42 -15.00
CA LEU A 896 47.40 -42.34 -14.48
C LEU A 896 47.89 -43.12 -13.26
N TRP A 897 49.15 -43.56 -13.21
CA TRP A 897 49.73 -44.18 -12.03
C TRP A 897 49.81 -43.21 -10.85
N ARG A 898 50.21 -41.96 -11.07
CA ARG A 898 50.20 -40.94 -10.01
C ARG A 898 48.79 -40.64 -9.48
N TYR A 899 47.76 -40.68 -10.33
CA TYR A 899 46.37 -40.67 -9.89
C TYR A 899 46.02 -41.89 -9.00
N VAL A 900 46.47 -43.10 -9.35
CA VAL A 900 46.26 -44.32 -8.54
C VAL A 900 47.00 -44.23 -7.19
N GLU A 901 48.20 -43.65 -7.14
CA GLU A 901 48.91 -43.38 -5.89
C GLU A 901 48.12 -42.43 -4.98
N LEU A 902 47.64 -41.31 -5.53
CA LEU A 902 46.94 -40.26 -4.79
C LEU A 902 45.51 -40.63 -4.39
N ARG A 903 44.80 -41.45 -5.19
CA ARG A 903 43.50 -42.04 -4.80
C ARG A 903 43.62 -43.25 -3.89
N GLY A 904 44.75 -43.95 -3.91
CA GLY A 904 44.88 -45.28 -3.34
C GLY A 904 44.14 -46.36 -4.15
N LEU A 905 44.26 -47.62 -3.69
CA LEU A 905 43.78 -48.81 -4.41
C LEU A 905 42.27 -49.07 -4.20
N CYS A 906 41.43 -48.16 -4.70
CA CYS A 906 39.96 -48.25 -4.65
C CYS A 906 39.32 -48.83 -5.93
N GLN A 907 38.00 -49.06 -5.92
CA GLN A 907 37.23 -49.57 -7.07
C GLN A 907 37.35 -48.63 -8.30
N GLU A 908 37.22 -47.31 -8.08
CA GLU A 908 37.40 -46.23 -9.07
C GLU A 908 38.77 -46.32 -9.78
N SER A 909 39.86 -46.38 -9.01
CA SER A 909 41.22 -46.36 -9.55
C SER A 909 41.58 -47.64 -10.34
N MET A 910 41.13 -48.81 -9.87
CA MET A 910 41.34 -50.08 -10.57
C MET A 910 40.48 -50.19 -11.84
N TYR A 911 39.24 -49.68 -11.82
CA TYR A 911 38.39 -49.60 -13.00
C TYR A 911 38.98 -48.67 -14.06
N ASN A 912 39.42 -47.47 -13.68
CA ASN A 912 39.99 -46.49 -14.62
C ASN A 912 41.30 -46.99 -15.25
N LEU A 913 42.14 -47.70 -14.50
CA LEU A 913 43.33 -48.38 -15.04
C LEU A 913 42.96 -49.51 -16.03
N GLY A 914 41.93 -50.29 -15.72
CA GLY A 914 41.36 -51.27 -16.65
C GLY A 914 40.78 -50.65 -17.92
N ARG A 915 40.08 -49.50 -17.82
CA ARG A 915 39.52 -48.76 -18.95
C ARG A 915 40.61 -48.19 -19.87
N ALA A 916 41.65 -47.58 -19.33
CA ALA A 916 42.78 -47.08 -20.13
C ALA A 916 43.48 -48.22 -20.90
N LEU A 917 43.76 -49.35 -20.24
CA LEU A 917 44.34 -50.53 -20.89
C LEU A 917 43.41 -51.12 -21.97
N HIS A 918 42.09 -51.15 -21.73
CA HIS A 918 41.10 -51.60 -22.70
C HIS A 918 41.06 -50.67 -23.93
N GLN A 919 41.06 -49.35 -23.73
CA GLN A 919 41.09 -48.34 -24.81
C GLN A 919 42.36 -48.42 -25.65
N MET A 920 43.50 -48.77 -25.05
CA MET A 920 44.77 -49.00 -25.76
C MET A 920 44.89 -50.42 -26.37
N GLY A 921 43.83 -51.24 -26.35
CA GLY A 921 43.80 -52.59 -26.91
C GLY A 921 44.52 -53.66 -26.09
N LEU A 922 45.06 -53.33 -24.91
CA LEU A 922 45.79 -54.23 -24.00
C LEU A 922 44.82 -55.04 -23.13
N THR A 923 43.87 -55.71 -23.78
CA THR A 923 42.72 -56.41 -23.16
C THR A 923 43.12 -57.44 -22.11
N HIS A 924 44.21 -58.17 -22.32
CA HIS A 924 44.71 -59.17 -21.36
C HIS A 924 45.16 -58.55 -20.02
N LEU A 925 45.70 -57.32 -20.03
CA LEU A 925 46.00 -56.56 -18.82
C LEU A 925 44.75 -55.92 -18.24
N ALA A 926 43.85 -55.42 -19.10
CA ALA A 926 42.58 -54.82 -18.68
C ALA A 926 41.73 -55.81 -17.86
N ILE A 927 41.64 -57.08 -18.27
CA ILE A 927 40.94 -58.14 -17.53
C ILE A 927 41.44 -58.24 -16.07
N HIS A 928 42.76 -58.21 -15.85
CA HIS A 928 43.33 -58.30 -14.51
C HIS A 928 42.88 -57.13 -13.60
N TYR A 929 42.93 -55.90 -14.11
CA TYR A 929 42.51 -54.72 -13.34
C TYR A 929 41.00 -54.64 -13.13
N TYR A 930 40.18 -55.06 -14.10
CA TYR A 930 38.73 -55.20 -13.90
C TYR A 930 38.38 -56.28 -12.87
N GLN A 931 39.02 -57.45 -12.90
CA GLN A 931 38.83 -58.49 -11.88
C GLN A 931 39.23 -57.99 -10.50
N LYS A 932 40.34 -57.26 -10.40
CA LYS A 932 40.77 -56.58 -9.17
C LYS A 932 39.73 -55.56 -8.70
N ALA A 933 39.18 -54.74 -9.60
CA ALA A 933 38.11 -53.79 -9.29
C ALA A 933 36.81 -54.46 -8.77
N LEU A 934 36.39 -55.59 -9.35
CA LEU A 934 35.25 -56.38 -8.84
C LEU A 934 35.51 -56.94 -7.43
N SER A 935 36.76 -57.29 -7.11
CA SER A 935 37.16 -57.82 -5.80
C SER A 935 37.27 -56.75 -4.71
N THR A 936 37.40 -55.47 -5.09
CA THR A 936 37.39 -54.33 -4.17
C THR A 936 35.95 -54.07 -3.68
N PRO A 937 35.72 -53.69 -2.41
CA PRO A 937 34.41 -53.19 -1.98
C PRO A 937 34.03 -51.91 -2.74
N ALA A 938 32.74 -51.75 -2.99
CA ALA A 938 32.17 -50.51 -3.52
C ALA A 938 32.36 -49.35 -2.53
N TRP A 939 32.51 -48.13 -3.04
CA TRP A 939 32.67 -46.96 -2.18
C TRP A 939 31.31 -46.49 -1.68
N LYS A 940 31.17 -46.31 -0.37
CA LYS A 940 30.01 -45.66 0.25
C LYS A 940 30.30 -44.17 0.43
N LEU A 941 29.41 -43.33 -0.08
CA LEU A 941 29.49 -41.88 0.01
C LEU A 941 28.22 -41.36 0.70
N GLU A 942 28.38 -40.45 1.65
CA GLU A 942 27.26 -39.91 2.43
C GLU A 942 26.35 -39.03 1.55
N GLY A 943 25.04 -39.27 1.61
CA GLY A 943 24.05 -38.58 0.77
C GLY A 943 23.93 -39.08 -0.69
N ILE A 944 24.79 -39.99 -1.15
CA ILE A 944 24.72 -40.59 -2.49
C ILE A 944 24.21 -42.04 -2.38
N PRO A 945 23.22 -42.47 -3.17
CA PRO A 945 22.76 -43.86 -3.17
C PRO A 945 23.87 -44.87 -3.54
N ASP A 946 23.90 -46.01 -2.84
CA ASP A 946 24.91 -47.08 -3.04
C ASP A 946 25.07 -47.52 -4.51
N ASP A 947 23.99 -47.47 -5.30
CA ASP A 947 23.97 -47.94 -6.69
C ASP A 947 24.52 -46.93 -7.71
N GLN A 948 24.71 -45.66 -7.32
CA GLN A 948 25.42 -44.65 -8.10
C GLN A 948 26.95 -44.72 -7.90
N ALA A 949 27.41 -45.38 -6.83
CA ALA A 949 28.82 -45.47 -6.47
C ALA A 949 29.45 -46.87 -6.70
N ASP A 950 28.64 -47.94 -6.82
CA ASP A 950 29.15 -49.29 -7.11
C ASP A 950 29.35 -49.57 -8.61
N LEU A 951 30.59 -49.40 -9.07
CA LEU A 951 30.99 -49.58 -10.48
C LEU A 951 30.92 -51.04 -11.00
N ARG A 952 30.42 -52.01 -10.22
CA ARG A 952 30.35 -53.43 -10.63
C ARG A 952 29.57 -53.66 -11.92
N ARG A 953 28.52 -52.89 -12.16
CA ARG A 953 27.69 -52.98 -13.39
C ARG A 953 28.53 -52.66 -14.63
N GLU A 954 29.28 -51.56 -14.57
CA GLU A 954 30.14 -51.03 -15.62
C GLU A 954 31.36 -51.94 -15.83
N ILE A 955 31.99 -52.40 -14.74
CA ILE A 955 33.13 -53.33 -14.80
C ILE A 955 32.71 -54.65 -15.47
N ALA A 956 31.59 -55.24 -15.04
CA ALA A 956 31.09 -56.50 -15.58
C ALA A 956 30.63 -56.37 -17.05
N PHE A 957 30.00 -55.26 -17.42
CA PHE A 957 29.66 -54.95 -18.80
C PHE A 957 30.94 -54.87 -19.67
N ASN A 958 31.94 -54.10 -19.23
CA ASN A 958 33.23 -53.98 -19.94
C ASN A 958 33.97 -55.31 -20.09
N LEU A 959 33.97 -56.16 -19.05
CA LEU A 959 34.52 -57.52 -19.14
C LEU A 959 33.73 -58.38 -20.13
N SER A 960 32.40 -58.29 -20.13
CA SER A 960 31.54 -59.07 -21.03
C SER A 960 31.83 -58.76 -22.51
N LEU A 961 32.13 -57.51 -22.85
CA LEU A 961 32.55 -57.11 -24.20
C LEU A 961 33.88 -57.76 -24.61
N ILE A 962 34.88 -57.81 -23.71
CA ILE A 962 36.17 -58.47 -23.99
C ILE A 962 35.98 -59.99 -24.16
N TYR A 963 35.17 -60.62 -23.30
CA TYR A 963 34.89 -62.05 -23.42
C TYR A 963 34.06 -62.38 -24.67
N GLN A 964 33.11 -61.51 -25.06
CA GLN A 964 32.37 -61.64 -26.31
C GLN A 964 33.28 -61.50 -27.54
N ALA A 965 34.18 -60.50 -27.56
CA ALA A 965 35.15 -60.30 -28.64
C ALA A 965 36.16 -61.48 -28.78
N SER A 966 36.48 -62.16 -27.68
CA SER A 966 37.28 -63.40 -27.69
C SER A 966 36.47 -64.68 -27.97
N GLY A 967 35.17 -64.56 -28.24
CA GLY A 967 34.27 -65.68 -28.53
C GLY A 967 33.75 -66.44 -27.29
N ASN A 968 34.21 -66.10 -26.09
CA ASN A 968 33.77 -66.72 -24.83
C ASN A 968 32.42 -66.14 -24.36
N THR A 969 31.36 -66.47 -25.10
CA THR A 969 30.00 -65.99 -24.81
C THR A 969 29.39 -66.55 -23.53
N GLU A 970 29.97 -67.62 -22.95
CA GLU A 970 29.47 -68.23 -21.71
C GLU A 970 29.89 -67.41 -20.49
N VAL A 971 31.17 -67.07 -20.36
CA VAL A 971 31.66 -66.18 -19.28
C VAL A 971 31.05 -64.77 -19.41
N ALA A 972 30.92 -64.24 -20.63
CA ALA A 972 30.23 -62.97 -20.86
C ALA A 972 28.78 -63.00 -20.35
N ARG A 973 28.03 -64.06 -20.65
CA ARG A 973 26.64 -64.25 -20.18
C ARG A 973 26.56 -64.45 -18.67
N GLN A 974 27.55 -65.10 -18.06
CA GLN A 974 27.62 -65.27 -16.60
C GLN A 974 27.81 -63.91 -15.91
N LEU A 975 28.79 -63.10 -16.34
CA LEU A 975 29.06 -61.78 -15.77
C LEU A 975 27.83 -60.87 -15.80
N ILE A 976 27.15 -60.78 -16.95
CA ILE A 976 25.92 -60.00 -17.11
C ILE A 976 24.83 -60.49 -16.14
N ARG A 977 24.66 -61.81 -15.99
CA ARG A 977 23.68 -62.41 -15.06
C ARG A 977 24.02 -62.27 -13.57
N THR A 978 25.27 -62.00 -13.22
CA THR A 978 25.71 -61.89 -11.82
C THR A 978 25.83 -60.43 -11.36
N HIS A 979 26.03 -59.48 -12.27
CA HIS A 979 26.34 -58.09 -11.92
C HIS A 979 25.55 -57.02 -12.69
N CYS A 980 24.90 -57.36 -13.81
CA CYS A 980 24.18 -56.40 -14.66
C CYS A 980 22.65 -56.62 -14.69
N THR A 981 22.13 -57.57 -13.91
CA THR A 981 20.69 -57.73 -13.67
C THR A 981 20.19 -56.71 -12.64
N VAL A 982 18.99 -56.19 -12.87
CA VAL A 982 18.24 -55.33 -11.94
C VAL A 982 17.40 -56.21 -11.01
#